data_AF-A0A218X024-F1
#
_entry.id   AF-A0A218X024-F1
#
_cell.length_a   1.000
_cell.length_b   1.000
_cell.length_c   1.000
_cell.angle_alpha   90.00
_cell.angle_beta   90.00
_cell.angle_gamma   90.00
#
_symmetry.space_group_name_H-M   'P 1'
#
loop_
_entity.id
_entity.type
_entity.pdbx_description
1 polymer ?
#
loop_
_entity_poly.entity_id
_entity_poly.type
_entity_poly.pdbx_seq_one_letter_code
_entity_poly.pdbx_strand_id
1 'polypeptide(L)'
;MAGETSTQPPPASALPEWKYDVFVSFRGEDARKSFMSHLFRAFERAEISCYHDVDWDQRGRIVGPMLLEAIRGSRIAFVLFTTHYSNSRWCLDELVEIMNCDGQVYRDHGHMVVPIFFDVEPTDVRRQKGEFGRGLESSAAEQGEAKAAAWRAALDEAGNRSGWHLQNDTNGDESMLIDKIVGQISSLTAFANSHYFIKDAVGIDESARAVISLLDAGPSDDVRVIGLYGMKGIGKTTLARLVCSRIYNKFEGVSFLENIGDTKHQEIIKFQKTLLNDVLKINHLALDEHHWSPNASLMRDKLRNKKVLLVLDDVKQKNQVTLLAGGRGGLLGRGSRILITTKDESLLDGLKVHHKFIVSGLGPTESLQLFGRYAVHDGGDDLEEGCDCEELFKNLVHYAGGLPSAIKTLGTCLFGRKKDQWGKLLEQLERNPILDWIEAYSENTDSFLQPHESVVEPCGESGGTPYDDKAYKGIRQMEIVVFGPVIGSIRSDYDHGGSLVRSARHGGSHEGKTITVTLDYPDEFLTSISGCTNTDLSIIQSLSIHSNRRTYGPFGDENGKRFSFPDKQIKGKKILGFFGKCDPYVNSIGAYIGPISHPYPFRTIGPFGNQDGNSWNDGKHADIWQIDVVFDSEVESISIIYDNDGHGTIPITHGEKGGGKFYSVRLAYPYEYLRSISGYLREHLGRLILQSISFNSNRRKYGPFGREVGIPFSGPSTGGKIVGFYGSCNRHLESIGAYLEPVSHRHHVRIVGPFGGNGGGPWDEGRHTGLRQIIIRCGTVMDSIKCVYDDNGTSSDGSKHGAGRGPYSHTIELDGANEYITSISGYLGQLREMYLVHSLTFRSNKRVYGPYGQEKGSYFSSPPNIGKIVGLYGRSDTHLDCIGAYFAPVFDHLNPANTVGPFGGGSGDPWDDGKHTDVQQIFLSYGVIIDGICCVYDKGKKSAHHGDRGGCSYTIELDCPNEYLTSISGYTGNFRGNTVVRSLTFQSNKKTHGPFGHGGGTPFSFTTSTGKLVGFYGLSGRYINSIGAYVDHF
;
A
#
# COMPACT_ATOMS: atom_id res chain seq x y z
N MET A 1 25.15 22.73 50.07
CA MET A 1 25.67 23.02 48.71
C MET A 1 26.12 21.70 48.12
N ALA A 2 25.22 21.05 47.38
CA ALA A 2 25.52 19.85 46.62
C ALA A 2 25.28 20.23 45.15
N GLY A 3 26.33 20.18 44.34
CA GLY A 3 26.26 20.39 42.90
C GLY A 3 26.53 19.05 42.23
N GLU A 4 25.48 18.40 41.76
CA GLU A 4 25.55 17.22 40.90
C GLU A 4 26.00 17.66 39.50
N THR A 5 27.17 17.19 39.06
CA THR A 5 27.60 17.30 37.67
C THR A 5 26.88 16.25 36.84
N SER A 6 25.82 16.68 36.15
CA SER A 6 25.12 15.93 35.10
C SER A 6 26.10 15.56 33.98
N THR A 7 26.28 14.27 33.74
CA THR A 7 26.94 13.74 32.55
C THR A 7 25.89 13.61 31.46
N GLN A 8 25.91 14.53 30.49
CA GLN A 8 25.09 14.40 29.27
C GLN A 8 25.54 13.17 28.46
N PRO A 9 24.62 12.44 27.81
CA PRO A 9 24.97 11.45 26.80
C PRO A 9 25.55 12.14 25.55
N PRO A 10 26.49 11.50 24.82
CA PRO A 10 27.04 12.08 23.61
C PRO A 10 26.01 12.09 22.47
N PRO A 11 26.11 13.02 21.50
CA PRO A 11 25.19 13.12 20.38
C PRO A 11 25.26 11.88 19.47
N ALA A 12 24.11 11.40 19.01
CA ALA A 12 24.01 10.33 18.02
C ALA A 12 24.54 10.83 16.66
N SER A 13 25.73 10.36 16.30
CA SER A 13 26.55 10.81 15.18
C SER A 13 26.00 10.36 13.80
N ALA A 14 26.21 11.23 12.81
CA ALA A 14 26.02 11.04 11.36
C ALA A 14 26.35 9.65 10.80
N LEU A 15 25.78 9.31 9.63
CA LEU A 15 26.15 8.12 8.86
C LEU A 15 27.69 8.02 8.71
N PRO A 16 28.30 6.84 8.93
CA PRO A 16 29.75 6.72 8.86
C PRO A 16 30.24 6.87 7.42
N GLU A 17 31.09 7.85 7.16
CA GLU A 17 32.08 7.75 6.09
C GLU A 17 33.10 6.70 6.55
N TRP A 18 33.26 5.61 5.79
CA TRP A 18 34.17 4.53 6.17
C TRP A 18 35.61 5.04 6.24
N LYS A 19 36.16 5.12 7.45
CA LYS A 19 37.52 5.58 7.73
C LYS A 19 38.53 4.44 7.60
N TYR A 20 38.09 3.22 7.87
CA TYR A 20 38.92 2.00 7.79
C TYR A 20 38.16 0.89 7.05
N ASP A 21 38.90 0.02 6.36
CA ASP A 21 38.35 -1.21 5.79
C ASP A 21 38.09 -2.25 6.89
N VAL A 22 38.96 -2.29 7.90
CA VAL A 22 38.96 -3.33 8.92
C VAL A 22 39.22 -2.75 10.32
N PHE A 23 38.39 -3.15 11.28
CA PHE A 23 38.66 -3.10 12.71
C PHE A 23 39.00 -4.51 13.21
N VAL A 24 39.93 -4.66 14.15
CA VAL A 24 40.25 -5.98 14.73
C VAL A 24 40.21 -5.94 16.26
N SER A 25 39.31 -6.74 16.85
CA SER A 25 39.31 -7.07 18.27
C SER A 25 40.07 -8.37 18.51
N PHE A 26 41.03 -8.34 19.43
CA PHE A 26 41.83 -9.49 19.84
C PHE A 26 42.44 -9.28 21.21
N ARG A 27 42.75 -10.37 21.91
CA ARG A 27 43.52 -10.29 23.16
C ARG A 27 45.01 -10.13 22.86
N GLY A 28 45.55 -8.95 23.18
CA GLY A 28 46.94 -8.60 22.87
C GLY A 28 48.00 -9.51 23.51
N GLU A 29 47.72 -10.08 24.68
CA GLU A 29 48.66 -11.01 25.35
C GLU A 29 48.81 -12.33 24.58
N ASP A 30 47.83 -12.72 23.78
CA ASP A 30 47.81 -14.04 23.12
C ASP A 30 48.43 -14.01 21.72
N ALA A 31 48.07 -13.02 20.90
CA ALA A 31 48.33 -13.08 19.46
C ALA A 31 49.14 -11.90 18.89
N ARG A 32 49.46 -10.87 19.72
CA ARG A 32 50.01 -9.59 19.23
C ARG A 32 51.34 -9.73 18.49
N LYS A 33 52.28 -10.48 19.05
CA LYS A 33 53.64 -10.65 18.48
C LYS A 33 53.77 -11.85 17.53
N SER A 34 52.68 -12.59 17.33
CA SER A 34 52.60 -13.76 16.46
C SER A 34 51.64 -13.45 15.30
N PHE A 35 50.53 -14.18 15.19
CA PHE A 35 49.53 -14.10 14.12
C PHE A 35 49.14 -12.67 13.75
N MET A 36 48.84 -11.81 14.73
CA MET A 36 48.37 -10.45 14.45
C MET A 36 49.44 -9.56 13.83
N SER A 37 50.71 -9.70 14.22
CA SER A 37 51.80 -8.93 13.61
C SER A 37 51.99 -9.27 12.13
N HIS A 38 51.78 -10.53 11.78
CA HIS A 38 51.84 -11.00 10.39
C HIS A 38 50.61 -10.58 9.59
N LEU A 39 49.42 -10.64 10.19
CA LEU A 39 48.17 -10.20 9.58
C LEU A 39 48.18 -8.70 9.27
N PHE A 40 48.59 -7.84 10.21
CA PHE A 40 48.68 -6.39 9.97
C PHE A 40 49.68 -6.06 8.86
N ARG A 41 50.84 -6.73 8.84
CA ARG A 41 51.82 -6.57 7.76
C ARG A 41 51.28 -7.04 6.41
N ALA A 42 50.43 -8.05 6.40
CA ALA A 42 49.77 -8.51 5.18
C ALA A 42 48.69 -7.53 4.70
N PHE A 43 47.93 -6.92 5.62
CA PHE A 43 47.01 -5.81 5.31
C PHE A 43 47.73 -4.60 4.71
N GLU A 44 48.85 -4.17 5.30
CA GLU A 44 49.67 -3.08 4.74
C GLU A 44 50.13 -3.38 3.30
N ARG A 45 50.62 -4.60 3.05
CA ARG A 45 51.06 -5.03 1.71
C ARG A 45 49.93 -5.09 0.69
N ALA A 46 48.71 -5.34 1.15
CA ALA A 46 47.51 -5.43 0.32
C ALA A 46 46.74 -4.10 0.24
N GLU A 47 47.29 -3.01 0.78
CA GLU A 47 46.67 -1.67 0.85
C GLU A 47 45.29 -1.67 1.54
N ILE A 48 45.09 -2.56 2.51
CA ILE A 48 43.86 -2.64 3.32
C ILE A 48 44.00 -1.70 4.51
N SER A 49 43.12 -0.69 4.60
CA SER A 49 43.12 0.27 5.71
C SER A 49 42.62 -0.40 6.99
N CYS A 50 43.52 -0.70 7.93
CA CYS A 50 43.17 -1.32 9.20
C CYS A 50 43.34 -0.34 10.36
N TYR A 51 42.31 -0.17 11.18
CA TYR A 51 42.47 0.47 12.48
C TYR A 51 43.32 -0.44 13.37
N HIS A 52 44.52 0.03 13.72
CA HIS A 52 45.38 -0.59 14.71
C HIS A 52 45.76 0.49 15.70
N ASP A 53 45.58 0.20 16.99
CA ASP A 53 45.78 1.18 18.07
C ASP A 53 47.28 1.53 18.17
N VAL A 54 47.64 2.73 17.73
CA VAL A 54 49.05 3.12 17.47
C VAL A 54 49.79 3.57 18.74
N ASP A 55 49.14 3.75 19.89
CA ASP A 55 49.80 4.28 21.10
C ASP A 55 49.36 3.58 22.41
N TRP A 56 49.69 2.29 22.56
CA TRP A 56 49.34 1.49 23.75
C TRP A 56 50.17 1.83 25.02
N ASP A 57 51.09 2.80 24.99
CA ASP A 57 51.82 3.25 26.19
C ASP A 57 50.94 4.08 27.16
N GLN A 58 49.71 4.43 26.77
CA GLN A 58 48.74 5.11 27.65
C GLN A 58 47.66 4.15 28.17
N ARG A 59 47.99 3.35 29.19
CA ARG A 59 47.02 2.51 29.91
C ARG A 59 45.92 3.34 30.59
N GLY A 60 44.67 2.87 30.50
CA GLY A 60 43.74 2.90 31.62
C GLY A 60 42.62 3.97 31.61
N ARG A 61 42.09 4.38 30.46
CA ARG A 61 40.80 5.07 30.42
C ARG A 61 39.80 4.27 29.59
N ILE A 62 38.64 4.03 30.22
CA ILE A 62 37.30 3.76 29.70
C ILE A 62 37.24 3.59 28.18
N VAL A 63 36.59 2.52 27.68
CA VAL A 63 36.14 2.38 26.28
C VAL A 63 35.79 3.76 25.72
N GLY A 64 36.73 4.34 24.98
CA GLY A 64 36.67 5.76 24.67
C GLY A 64 35.72 6.01 23.50
N PRO A 65 35.25 7.25 23.32
CA PRO A 65 34.55 7.67 22.10
C PRO A 65 35.31 7.31 20.82
N MET A 66 36.65 7.34 20.87
CA MET A 66 37.52 7.03 19.73
C MET A 66 37.49 5.56 19.29
N LEU A 67 37.36 4.62 20.23
CA LEU A 67 37.28 3.19 19.91
C LEU A 67 35.90 2.85 19.32
N LEU A 68 34.85 3.45 19.87
CA LEU A 68 33.49 3.40 19.30
C LEU A 68 33.44 4.01 17.90
N GLU A 69 34.07 5.16 17.68
CA GLU A 69 34.22 5.77 16.35
C GLU A 69 35.01 4.88 15.40
N ALA A 70 36.04 4.17 15.88
CA ALA A 70 36.80 3.25 15.04
C ALA A 70 35.97 2.02 14.63
N ILE A 71 35.22 1.42 15.57
CA ILE A 71 34.32 0.29 15.29
C ILE A 71 33.22 0.72 14.31
N ARG A 72 32.59 1.89 14.54
CA ARG A 72 31.53 2.45 13.68
C ARG A 72 32.05 2.93 12.33
N GLY A 73 33.29 3.41 12.28
CA GLY A 73 33.96 3.90 11.07
C GLY A 73 34.65 2.81 10.26
N SER A 74 34.54 1.53 10.65
CA SER A 74 35.16 0.40 9.96
C SER A 74 34.13 -0.46 9.24
N ARG A 75 34.44 -0.88 8.00
CA ARG A 75 33.53 -1.72 7.18
C ARG A 75 33.38 -3.15 7.72
N ILE A 76 34.48 -3.72 8.18
CA ILE A 76 34.53 -5.09 8.69
C ILE A 76 35.08 -5.06 10.12
N ALA A 77 34.44 -5.74 11.05
CA ALA A 77 34.97 -5.99 12.38
C ALA A 77 35.41 -7.46 12.50
N PHE A 78 36.73 -7.68 12.56
CA PHE A 78 37.28 -8.99 12.91
C PHE A 78 37.32 -9.19 14.40
N VAL A 79 36.93 -10.38 14.83
CA VAL A 79 37.08 -10.81 16.22
C VAL A 79 37.93 -12.07 16.25
N LEU A 80 39.17 -11.95 16.70
CA LEU A 80 40.07 -13.10 16.87
C LEU A 80 39.80 -13.75 18.23
N PHE A 81 39.03 -14.84 18.21
CA PHE A 81 38.79 -15.65 19.40
C PHE A 81 39.99 -16.56 19.66
N THR A 82 40.62 -16.33 20.80
CA THR A 82 41.60 -17.23 21.41
C THR A 82 41.00 -17.98 22.60
N THR A 83 41.63 -19.07 23.05
CA THR A 83 41.23 -19.83 24.25
C THR A 83 41.00 -18.95 25.47
N HIS A 84 41.77 -17.85 25.58
CA HIS A 84 41.77 -16.93 26.71
C HIS A 84 41.19 -15.54 26.40
N TYR A 85 40.52 -15.36 25.26
CA TYR A 85 39.91 -14.08 24.88
C TYR A 85 38.96 -13.54 25.96
N SER A 86 38.14 -14.42 26.55
CA SER A 86 37.18 -14.09 27.62
C SER A 86 37.81 -13.71 28.96
N ASN A 87 39.13 -13.87 29.13
CA ASN A 87 39.85 -13.38 30.32
C ASN A 87 40.03 -11.85 30.27
N SER A 88 39.82 -11.23 29.10
CA SER A 88 39.96 -9.78 28.91
C SER A 88 38.59 -9.11 28.93
N ARG A 89 38.29 -8.40 30.02
CA ARG A 89 37.07 -7.57 30.12
C ARG A 89 36.98 -6.54 29.00
N TRP A 90 38.14 -6.01 28.59
CA TRP A 90 38.23 -5.04 27.50
C TRP A 90 37.77 -5.65 26.17
N CYS A 91 38.24 -6.87 25.85
CA CYS A 91 37.83 -7.56 24.63
C CYS A 91 36.34 -7.92 24.66
N LEU A 92 35.80 -8.28 25.84
CA LEU A 92 34.37 -8.54 26.01
C LEU A 92 33.51 -7.28 25.83
N ASP A 93 33.98 -6.12 26.31
CA ASP A 93 33.32 -4.83 26.11
C ASP A 93 33.37 -4.41 24.63
N GLU A 94 34.51 -4.57 23.95
CA GLU A 94 34.63 -4.36 22.50
C GLU A 94 33.66 -5.24 21.73
N LEU A 95 33.54 -6.52 22.09
CA LEU A 95 32.65 -7.45 21.42
C LEU A 95 31.18 -7.03 21.55
N VAL A 96 30.75 -6.55 22.72
CA VAL A 96 29.40 -6.02 22.91
C VAL A 96 29.16 -4.83 21.99
N GLU A 97 30.11 -3.91 21.90
CA GLU A 97 29.96 -2.74 21.02
C GLU A 97 29.99 -3.11 19.53
N ILE A 98 30.83 -4.06 19.13
CA ILE A 98 30.84 -4.63 17.77
C ILE A 98 29.47 -5.21 17.43
N MET A 99 28.85 -5.96 18.35
CA MET A 99 27.54 -6.56 18.14
C MET A 99 26.40 -5.54 18.15
N ASN A 100 26.46 -4.53 19.02
CA ASN A 100 25.52 -3.42 18.99
C ASN A 100 25.61 -2.65 17.66
N CYS A 101 26.84 -2.46 17.15
CA CYS A 101 27.10 -1.87 15.85
C CYS A 101 26.78 -2.80 14.68
N ASP A 102 26.43 -4.07 14.90
CA ASP A 102 25.89 -4.98 13.89
C ASP A 102 24.36 -5.11 14.01
N GLY A 103 23.70 -4.19 14.73
CA GLY A 103 22.24 -4.04 14.68
C GLY A 103 21.73 -3.81 13.25
N GLN A 104 20.43 -4.02 13.03
CA GLN A 104 19.76 -3.90 11.71
C GLN A 104 20.19 -2.65 10.93
N VAL A 105 20.34 -1.52 11.62
CA VAL A 105 20.73 -0.23 11.02
C VAL A 105 22.08 -0.30 10.32
N TYR A 106 23.11 -0.94 10.87
CA TYR A 106 24.47 -0.94 10.30
C TYR A 106 24.73 -2.12 9.35
N ARG A 107 24.06 -3.26 9.57
CA ARG A 107 24.02 -4.39 8.61
C ARG A 107 23.49 -3.94 7.24
N ASP A 108 22.47 -3.10 7.27
CA ASP A 108 21.87 -2.47 6.08
C ASP A 108 22.83 -1.53 5.32
N HIS A 109 23.93 -1.12 5.95
CA HIS A 109 24.98 -0.28 5.36
C HIS A 109 26.23 -1.07 4.97
N GLY A 110 26.24 -2.40 5.17
CA GLY A 110 27.35 -3.27 4.80
C GLY A 110 28.43 -3.44 5.87
N HIS A 111 28.15 -3.10 7.14
CA HIS A 111 29.02 -3.48 8.26
C HIS A 111 28.99 -5.01 8.44
N MET A 112 30.16 -5.63 8.55
CA MET A 112 30.28 -7.09 8.66
C MET A 112 31.13 -7.49 9.87
N VAL A 113 30.55 -8.25 10.80
CA VAL A 113 31.32 -8.91 11.87
C VAL A 113 31.73 -10.30 11.44
N VAL A 114 33.03 -10.59 11.50
CA VAL A 114 33.58 -11.89 11.11
C VAL A 114 34.46 -12.46 12.23
N PRO A 115 34.09 -13.59 12.85
CA PRO A 115 34.91 -14.24 13.85
C PRO A 115 36.05 -15.06 13.21
N ILE A 116 37.20 -15.08 13.85
CA ILE A 116 38.32 -15.98 13.55
C ILE A 116 38.55 -16.84 14.79
N PHE A 117 38.34 -18.13 14.65
CA PHE A 117 38.52 -19.13 15.70
C PHE A 117 39.96 -19.66 15.59
N PHE A 118 40.86 -19.07 16.40
CA PHE A 118 42.30 -19.29 16.29
C PHE A 118 42.71 -20.61 16.95
N ASP A 119 42.52 -20.75 18.25
CA ASP A 119 42.85 -21.94 19.03
C ASP A 119 41.66 -22.40 19.90
N VAL A 120 40.45 -21.94 19.59
CA VAL A 120 39.21 -22.26 20.31
C VAL A 120 38.12 -22.74 19.38
N GLU A 121 37.34 -23.73 19.82
CA GLU A 121 36.20 -24.21 19.06
C GLU A 121 35.02 -23.22 19.12
N PRO A 122 34.29 -23.01 18.01
CA PRO A 122 33.11 -22.13 18.00
C PRO A 122 32.05 -22.53 19.02
N THR A 123 31.98 -23.83 19.33
CA THR A 123 31.06 -24.35 20.33
C THR A 123 31.36 -23.85 21.73
N ASP A 124 32.63 -23.63 22.03
CA ASP A 124 33.09 -23.19 23.34
C ASP A 124 32.87 -21.69 23.52
N VAL A 125 32.96 -20.92 22.42
CA VAL A 125 32.58 -19.50 22.37
C VAL A 125 31.06 -19.32 22.52
N ARG A 126 30.26 -20.00 21.67
CA ARG A 126 28.79 -19.80 21.64
C ARG A 126 28.05 -20.37 22.84
N ARG A 127 28.56 -21.46 23.43
CA ARG A 127 27.97 -22.07 24.63
C ARG A 127 28.69 -21.66 25.92
N GLN A 128 29.74 -20.86 25.79
CA GLN A 128 30.61 -20.40 26.88
C GLN A 128 31.07 -21.57 27.77
N LYS A 129 31.70 -22.58 27.16
CA LYS A 129 32.14 -23.83 27.84
C LYS A 129 33.67 -23.97 27.82
N GLY A 130 34.19 -24.97 28.54
CA GLY A 130 35.62 -25.26 28.58
C GLY A 130 36.43 -24.17 29.28
N GLU A 131 37.70 -24.00 28.88
CA GLU A 131 38.57 -22.93 29.38
C GLU A 131 38.02 -21.53 29.06
N PHE A 132 37.41 -21.37 27.88
CA PHE A 132 36.80 -20.12 27.46
C PHE A 132 35.66 -19.68 28.40
N GLY A 133 34.79 -20.63 28.79
CA GLY A 133 33.72 -20.41 29.77
C GLY A 133 34.23 -20.01 31.15
N ARG A 134 35.28 -20.68 31.64
CA ARG A 134 35.92 -20.33 32.94
C ARG A 134 36.48 -18.91 32.94
N GLY A 135 37.06 -18.49 31.82
CA GLY A 135 37.54 -17.12 31.62
C GLY A 135 36.43 -16.08 31.74
N LEU A 136 35.28 -16.36 31.12
CA LEU A 136 34.10 -15.50 31.20
C LEU A 136 33.54 -15.42 32.62
N GLU A 137 33.42 -16.55 33.33
CA GLU A 137 32.94 -16.58 34.71
C GLU A 137 33.83 -15.77 35.65
N SER A 138 35.15 -15.89 35.48
CA SER A 138 36.14 -15.11 36.22
C SER A 138 35.99 -13.60 35.95
N SER A 139 35.81 -13.22 34.69
CA SER A 139 35.55 -11.82 34.30
C SER A 139 34.21 -11.29 34.82
N ALA A 140 33.17 -12.13 34.84
CA ALA A 140 31.81 -11.78 35.25
C ALA A 140 31.65 -11.57 36.76
N ALA A 141 32.37 -12.35 37.58
CA ALA A 141 32.32 -12.29 39.04
C ALA A 141 32.65 -10.88 39.61
N GLU A 142 33.37 -10.05 38.85
CA GLU A 142 33.84 -8.73 39.29
C GLU A 142 33.03 -7.53 38.75
N GLN A 143 32.03 -7.73 37.89
CA GLN A 143 31.37 -6.62 37.16
C GLN A 143 29.84 -6.59 37.25
N GLY A 144 29.22 -7.64 37.81
CA GLY A 144 27.77 -7.72 38.04
C GLY A 144 26.99 -8.35 36.87
N GLU A 145 25.77 -8.80 37.17
CA GLU A 145 24.98 -9.68 36.29
C GLU A 145 24.55 -9.01 34.98
N ALA A 146 24.24 -7.70 35.00
CA ALA A 146 23.82 -6.98 33.79
C ALA A 146 24.92 -6.99 32.71
N LYS A 147 26.18 -6.77 33.11
CA LYS A 147 27.32 -6.78 32.20
C LYS A 147 27.67 -8.19 31.74
N ALA A 148 27.61 -9.15 32.66
CA ALA A 148 27.78 -10.57 32.34
C ALA A 148 26.73 -11.08 31.34
N ALA A 149 25.47 -10.64 31.46
CA ALA A 149 24.41 -10.99 30.52
C ALA A 149 24.68 -10.43 29.11
N ALA A 150 25.12 -9.17 29.00
CA ALA A 150 25.49 -8.56 27.73
C ALA A 150 26.66 -9.30 27.05
N TRP A 151 27.71 -9.65 27.81
CA TRP A 151 28.83 -10.43 27.30
C TRP A 151 28.40 -11.83 26.82
N ARG A 152 27.55 -12.52 27.58
CA ARG A 152 27.03 -13.84 27.17
C ARG A 152 26.23 -13.76 25.87
N ALA A 153 25.37 -12.74 25.73
CA ALA A 153 24.59 -12.53 24.51
C ALA A 153 25.50 -12.26 23.30
N ALA A 154 26.47 -11.35 23.44
CA ALA A 154 27.39 -11.03 22.36
C ALA A 154 28.27 -12.23 21.95
N LEU A 155 28.71 -13.05 22.91
CA LEU A 155 29.48 -14.28 22.65
C LEU A 155 28.65 -15.38 21.99
N ASP A 156 27.39 -15.57 22.39
CA ASP A 156 26.47 -16.50 21.73
C ASP A 156 26.22 -16.07 20.29
N GLU A 157 25.92 -14.79 20.08
CA GLU A 157 25.73 -14.23 18.73
C GLU A 157 27.00 -14.39 17.88
N ALA A 158 28.18 -14.04 18.42
CA ALA A 158 29.45 -14.13 17.69
C ALA A 158 29.82 -15.56 17.33
N GLY A 159 29.64 -16.48 18.27
CA GLY A 159 29.94 -17.90 18.07
C GLY A 159 28.97 -18.61 17.13
N ASN A 160 27.82 -18.00 16.83
CA ASN A 160 26.87 -18.49 15.82
C ASN A 160 27.10 -17.89 14.43
N ARG A 161 28.04 -16.95 14.27
CA ARG A 161 28.40 -16.39 12.95
C ARG A 161 29.34 -17.31 12.19
N SER A 162 29.23 -17.28 10.87
CA SER A 162 30.20 -17.92 9.98
C SER A 162 31.53 -17.18 10.06
N GLY A 163 32.60 -17.90 10.37
CA GLY A 163 33.94 -17.36 10.52
C GLY A 163 34.98 -18.28 9.88
N TRP A 164 36.26 -17.97 10.10
CA TRP A 164 37.34 -18.87 9.71
C TRP A 164 37.91 -19.60 10.92
N HIS A 165 38.36 -20.82 10.69
CA HIS A 165 38.89 -21.71 11.71
C HIS A 165 40.31 -22.12 11.34
N LEU A 166 41.30 -21.80 12.17
CA LEU A 166 42.68 -22.18 11.88
C LEU A 166 42.82 -23.70 11.69
N GLN A 167 42.20 -24.48 12.57
CA GLN A 167 42.30 -25.94 12.50
C GLN A 167 41.47 -26.52 11.33
N ASN A 168 40.23 -26.09 11.14
CA ASN A 168 39.33 -26.72 10.17
C ASN A 168 39.54 -26.24 8.72
N ASP A 169 39.90 -24.96 8.53
CA ASP A 169 40.04 -24.37 7.19
C ASP A 169 41.45 -24.49 6.61
N THR A 170 42.48 -24.49 7.46
CA THR A 170 43.88 -24.47 7.02
C THR A 170 44.75 -25.52 7.70
N ASN A 171 44.15 -26.45 8.44
CA ASN A 171 44.85 -27.55 9.11
C ASN A 171 45.98 -27.07 10.04
N GLY A 172 45.78 -25.92 10.70
CA GLY A 172 46.77 -25.33 11.61
C GLY A 172 47.75 -24.36 10.95
N ASP A 173 47.70 -24.16 9.63
CA ASP A 173 48.63 -23.25 8.94
C ASP A 173 48.14 -21.79 9.05
N GLU A 174 48.84 -21.02 9.88
CA GLU A 174 48.59 -19.59 10.10
C GLU A 174 48.83 -18.74 8.84
N SER A 175 49.83 -19.08 8.02
CA SER A 175 50.18 -18.33 6.81
C SER A 175 49.09 -18.49 5.75
N MET A 176 48.61 -19.73 5.54
CA MET A 176 47.49 -19.99 4.64
C MET A 176 46.21 -19.29 5.11
N LEU A 177 46.00 -19.21 6.42
CA LEU A 177 44.85 -18.50 6.98
C LEU A 177 44.94 -17.00 6.72
N ILE A 178 46.13 -16.40 6.92
CA ILE A 178 46.38 -14.99 6.59
C ILE A 178 46.16 -14.72 5.10
N ASP A 179 46.68 -15.55 4.20
CA ASP A 179 46.48 -15.38 2.76
C ASP A 179 45.00 -15.49 2.37
N LYS A 180 44.26 -16.41 2.98
CA LYS A 180 42.80 -16.57 2.78
C LYS A 180 42.03 -15.35 3.27
N ILE A 181 42.35 -14.84 4.47
CA ILE A 181 41.74 -13.65 5.06
C ILE A 181 41.99 -12.43 4.17
N VAL A 182 43.26 -12.17 3.83
CA VAL A 182 43.66 -11.02 3.00
C VAL A 182 43.02 -11.10 1.63
N GLY A 183 43.08 -12.24 0.95
CA GLY A 183 42.48 -12.41 -0.38
C GLY A 183 40.97 -12.18 -0.39
N GLN A 184 40.26 -12.62 0.65
CA GLN A 184 38.83 -12.42 0.77
C GLN A 184 38.47 -10.96 1.10
N ILE A 185 39.23 -10.29 1.98
CA ILE A 185 39.02 -8.87 2.26
C ILE A 185 39.34 -8.02 1.05
N SER A 186 40.45 -8.27 0.35
CA SER A 186 40.77 -7.57 -0.90
C SER A 186 39.64 -7.74 -1.94
N SER A 187 38.99 -8.90 -1.99
CA SER A 187 37.80 -9.10 -2.82
C SER A 187 36.58 -8.30 -2.32
N LEU A 188 36.39 -8.17 -1.00
CA LEU A 188 35.28 -7.43 -0.39
C LEU A 188 35.47 -5.91 -0.45
N THR A 189 36.71 -5.41 -0.33
CA THR A 189 37.04 -3.98 -0.50
C THR A 189 36.99 -3.58 -1.97
N ALA A 190 37.44 -4.46 -2.88
CA ALA A 190 37.20 -4.30 -4.32
C ALA A 190 35.70 -4.34 -4.68
N PHE A 191 34.87 -5.03 -3.89
CA PHE A 191 33.41 -5.11 -4.03
C PHE A 191 32.68 -3.85 -3.53
N ALA A 192 33.05 -3.31 -2.37
CA ALA A 192 32.52 -2.05 -1.82
C ALA A 192 32.87 -0.83 -2.71
N ASN A 193 33.97 -0.94 -3.46
CA ASN A 193 34.36 0.02 -4.50
C ASN A 193 33.83 -0.37 -5.90
N SER A 194 33.00 -1.43 -6.03
CA SER A 194 32.46 -1.86 -7.33
C SER A 194 31.25 -1.02 -7.75
N HIS A 195 31.10 -0.81 -9.06
CA HIS A 195 29.96 -0.11 -9.67
C HIS A 195 28.58 -0.75 -9.39
N TYR A 196 28.52 -1.92 -8.74
CA TYR A 196 27.30 -2.69 -8.52
C TYR A 196 26.77 -2.65 -7.08
N PHE A 197 27.44 -1.93 -6.16
CA PHE A 197 26.97 -1.75 -4.78
C PHE A 197 25.66 -0.94 -4.72
N ILE A 198 24.75 -1.30 -3.80
CA ILE A 198 23.42 -0.69 -3.67
C ILE A 198 23.21 -0.20 -2.24
N LYS A 199 23.03 1.11 -2.07
CA LYS A 199 22.70 1.75 -0.77
C LYS A 199 21.26 1.46 -0.30
N ASP A 200 20.35 1.10 -1.22
CA ASP A 200 18.89 1.05 -0.98
C ASP A 200 18.27 -0.35 -1.19
N ALA A 201 18.97 -1.42 -0.82
CA ALA A 201 18.51 -2.80 -1.01
C ALA A 201 17.49 -3.25 0.07
N VAL A 202 16.46 -2.45 0.34
CA VAL A 202 15.44 -2.75 1.35
C VAL A 202 14.43 -3.77 0.82
N GLY A 203 14.13 -4.84 1.58
CA GLY A 203 12.99 -5.73 1.34
C GLY A 203 13.09 -6.66 0.13
N ILE A 204 14.26 -6.77 -0.51
CA ILE A 204 14.43 -7.54 -1.77
C ILE A 204 15.33 -8.77 -1.63
N ASP A 205 15.75 -9.11 -0.40
CA ASP A 205 16.66 -10.23 -0.11
C ASP A 205 16.12 -11.60 -0.55
N GLU A 206 14.85 -11.86 -0.26
CA GLU A 206 14.20 -13.13 -0.59
C GLU A 206 14.01 -13.26 -2.09
N SER A 207 13.58 -12.18 -2.75
CA SER A 207 13.49 -12.12 -4.21
C SER A 207 14.85 -12.37 -4.85
N ALA A 208 15.92 -11.79 -4.32
CA ALA A 208 17.26 -12.03 -4.81
C ALA A 208 17.70 -13.49 -4.62
N ARG A 209 17.41 -14.10 -3.45
CA ARG A 209 17.67 -15.53 -3.21
C ARG A 209 16.91 -16.43 -4.19
N ALA A 210 15.64 -16.13 -4.46
CA ALA A 210 14.82 -16.87 -5.41
C ALA A 210 15.38 -16.77 -6.84
N VAL A 211 15.73 -15.57 -7.29
CA VAL A 211 16.33 -15.37 -8.63
C VAL A 211 17.69 -16.07 -8.75
N ILE A 212 18.53 -16.02 -7.70
CA ILE A 212 19.81 -16.75 -7.69
C ILE A 212 19.57 -18.26 -7.79
N SER A 213 18.58 -18.79 -7.07
CA SER A 213 18.21 -20.20 -7.18
C SER A 213 17.79 -20.57 -8.60
N LEU A 214 16.99 -19.75 -9.28
CA LEU A 214 16.62 -19.95 -10.69
C LEU A 214 17.82 -19.90 -11.64
N LEU A 215 18.80 -19.02 -11.37
CA LEU A 215 20.03 -18.96 -12.14
C LEU A 215 20.89 -20.22 -11.94
N ASP A 216 20.89 -20.80 -10.73
CA ASP A 216 21.62 -22.02 -10.40
C ASP A 216 20.85 -23.30 -10.81
N ALA A 217 19.54 -23.23 -11.09
CA ALA A 217 18.66 -24.38 -11.34
C ALA A 217 18.82 -25.06 -12.72
N GLY A 218 19.62 -26.11 -12.83
CA GLY A 218 19.77 -26.95 -14.04
C GLY A 218 21.24 -27.25 -14.35
N PRO A 219 21.62 -27.65 -15.57
CA PRO A 219 23.00 -28.00 -15.90
C PRO A 219 23.98 -26.85 -15.62
N SER A 220 25.16 -27.13 -15.06
CA SER A 220 26.17 -26.09 -14.75
C SER A 220 26.71 -25.38 -16.00
N ASP A 221 26.66 -26.05 -17.15
CA ASP A 221 27.38 -25.66 -18.37
C ASP A 221 26.48 -24.99 -19.42
N ASP A 222 25.19 -24.79 -19.15
CA ASP A 222 24.28 -24.13 -20.08
C ASP A 222 24.38 -22.59 -20.02
N VAL A 223 23.78 -21.91 -21.00
CA VAL A 223 23.56 -20.46 -20.98
C VAL A 223 22.11 -20.20 -20.59
N ARG A 224 21.90 -19.77 -19.34
CA ARG A 224 20.55 -19.57 -18.81
C ARG A 224 20.12 -18.12 -18.88
N VAL A 225 18.86 -17.91 -19.25
CA VAL A 225 18.23 -16.59 -19.40
C VAL A 225 17.02 -16.50 -18.49
N ILE A 226 17.03 -15.53 -17.58
CA ILE A 226 15.94 -15.25 -16.65
C ILE A 226 15.38 -13.86 -16.93
N GLY A 227 14.07 -13.77 -17.11
CA GLY A 227 13.37 -12.49 -17.32
C GLY A 227 12.73 -11.99 -16.03
N LEU A 228 13.24 -10.88 -15.51
CA LEU A 228 12.63 -10.09 -14.44
C LEU A 228 11.61 -9.14 -15.06
N TYR A 229 10.35 -9.29 -14.71
CA TYR A 229 9.30 -8.41 -15.22
C TYR A 229 8.40 -7.86 -14.13
N GLY A 230 7.68 -6.81 -14.48
CA GLY A 230 6.87 -6.07 -13.54
C GLY A 230 6.82 -4.59 -13.90
N MET A 231 5.99 -3.88 -13.17
CA MET A 231 5.68 -2.48 -13.39
C MET A 231 6.89 -1.54 -13.33
N LYS A 232 6.83 -0.36 -13.95
CA LYS A 232 7.83 0.69 -13.76
C LYS A 232 7.96 1.01 -12.25
N GLY A 233 9.15 1.32 -11.78
CA GLY A 233 9.32 1.75 -10.39
C GLY A 233 9.33 0.65 -9.32
N ILE A 234 8.83 -0.56 -9.64
CA ILE A 234 8.73 -1.70 -8.71
C ILE A 234 10.08 -2.25 -8.19
N GLY A 235 11.22 -1.78 -8.71
CA GLY A 235 12.55 -2.18 -8.23
C GLY A 235 13.25 -3.28 -9.03
N LYS A 236 12.82 -3.58 -10.27
CA LYS A 236 13.47 -4.60 -11.14
C LYS A 236 14.98 -4.39 -11.30
N THR A 237 15.40 -3.18 -11.66
CA THR A 237 16.81 -2.81 -11.85
C THR A 237 17.60 -2.97 -10.56
N THR A 238 17.02 -2.55 -9.42
CA THR A 238 17.60 -2.73 -8.08
C THR A 238 17.78 -4.20 -7.75
N LEU A 239 16.77 -5.04 -8.00
CA LEU A 239 16.85 -6.49 -7.79
C LEU A 239 17.91 -7.14 -8.68
N ALA A 240 17.95 -6.79 -9.96
CA ALA A 240 18.96 -7.30 -10.89
C ALA A 240 20.37 -6.96 -10.42
N ARG A 241 20.58 -5.72 -9.97
CA ARG A 241 21.87 -5.26 -9.46
C ARG A 241 22.26 -5.95 -8.15
N LEU A 242 21.30 -6.24 -7.26
CA LEU A 242 21.53 -7.01 -6.02
C LEU A 242 21.89 -8.47 -6.32
N VAL A 243 21.23 -9.08 -7.31
CA VAL A 243 21.58 -10.44 -7.74
C VAL A 243 23.00 -10.45 -8.31
N CYS A 244 23.34 -9.50 -9.18
CA CYS A 244 24.70 -9.36 -9.71
C CYS A 244 25.73 -9.21 -8.60
N SER A 245 25.51 -8.33 -7.64
CA SER A 245 26.44 -8.11 -6.53
C SER A 245 26.69 -9.39 -5.71
N ARG A 246 25.73 -10.32 -5.63
CA ARG A 246 25.88 -11.58 -4.90
C ARG A 246 26.60 -12.69 -5.65
N ILE A 247 26.60 -12.68 -6.98
CA ILE A 247 27.09 -13.81 -7.78
C ILE A 247 28.18 -13.46 -8.79
N TYR A 248 28.56 -12.18 -8.94
CA TYR A 248 29.52 -11.73 -9.96
C TYR A 248 30.85 -12.48 -9.91
N ASN A 249 31.32 -12.84 -8.72
CA ASN A 249 32.58 -13.56 -8.49
C ASN A 249 32.59 -15.00 -9.03
N LYS A 250 31.42 -15.56 -9.39
CA LYS A 250 31.30 -16.89 -10.01
C LYS A 250 31.59 -16.86 -11.53
N PHE A 251 31.86 -15.69 -12.12
CA PHE A 251 31.97 -15.46 -13.56
C PHE A 251 33.32 -14.84 -13.94
N GLU A 252 33.79 -15.12 -15.16
CA GLU A 252 35.03 -14.56 -15.71
C GLU A 252 34.88 -13.10 -16.18
N GLY A 253 33.64 -12.68 -16.45
CA GLY A 253 33.32 -11.31 -16.80
C GLY A 253 31.86 -10.98 -16.51
N VAL A 254 31.61 -9.73 -16.15
CA VAL A 254 30.28 -9.25 -15.75
C VAL A 254 30.03 -7.90 -16.41
N SER A 255 28.86 -7.74 -17.03
CA SER A 255 28.46 -6.48 -17.65
C SER A 255 27.00 -6.18 -17.35
N PHE A 256 26.73 -4.94 -16.96
CA PHE A 256 25.39 -4.43 -16.70
C PHE A 256 25.08 -3.31 -17.68
N LEU A 257 24.18 -3.57 -18.61
CA LEU A 257 23.81 -2.64 -19.67
C LEU A 257 22.50 -1.95 -19.27
N GLU A 258 22.62 -0.73 -18.74
CA GLU A 258 21.51 0.07 -18.21
C GLU A 258 20.67 0.75 -19.31
N ASN A 259 19.34 0.85 -19.08
CA ASN A 259 18.41 1.66 -19.87
C ASN A 259 18.45 1.38 -21.40
N ILE A 260 18.49 0.12 -21.81
CA ILE A 260 18.60 -0.20 -23.24
C ILE A 260 17.31 0.13 -24.00
N GLY A 261 16.17 0.19 -23.31
CA GLY A 261 14.84 0.41 -23.88
C GLY A 261 14.68 1.69 -24.70
N ASP A 262 15.34 2.77 -24.30
CA ASP A 262 15.21 4.09 -24.94
C ASP A 262 16.23 4.34 -26.07
N THR A 263 17.14 3.38 -26.32
CA THR A 263 18.17 3.56 -27.35
C THR A 263 17.68 3.32 -28.77
N LYS A 264 18.11 4.20 -29.68
CA LYS A 264 17.91 4.02 -31.13
C LYS A 264 18.81 2.90 -31.65
N HIS A 265 18.44 2.33 -32.79
CA HIS A 265 19.18 1.21 -33.39
C HIS A 265 20.67 1.49 -33.64
N GLN A 266 21.05 2.76 -33.85
CA GLN A 266 22.45 3.19 -34.04
C GLN A 266 23.26 3.26 -32.73
N GLU A 267 22.59 3.35 -31.58
CA GLU A 267 23.24 3.48 -30.27
C GLU A 267 23.56 2.12 -29.62
N ILE A 268 23.07 1.01 -30.19
CA ILE A 268 23.33 -0.34 -29.66
C ILE A 268 24.82 -0.73 -29.72
N ILE A 269 25.58 -0.12 -30.64
CA ILE A 269 27.03 -0.30 -30.76
C ILE A 269 27.74 0.17 -29.49
N LYS A 270 27.22 1.22 -28.81
CA LYS A 270 27.78 1.70 -27.53
C LYS A 270 27.72 0.58 -26.48
N PHE A 271 26.59 -0.11 -26.39
CA PHE A 271 26.42 -1.24 -25.47
C PHE A 271 27.27 -2.46 -25.85
N GLN A 272 27.47 -2.72 -27.14
CA GLN A 272 28.41 -3.76 -27.59
C GLN A 272 29.87 -3.43 -27.19
N LYS A 273 30.29 -2.16 -27.31
CA LYS A 273 31.60 -1.68 -26.83
C LYS A 273 31.70 -1.84 -25.31
N THR A 274 30.69 -1.42 -24.55
CA THR A 274 30.64 -1.57 -23.08
C THR A 274 30.76 -3.04 -22.67
N LEU A 275 29.96 -3.93 -23.24
CA LEU A 275 30.01 -5.36 -22.94
C LEU A 275 31.40 -5.97 -23.17
N LEU A 276 32.04 -5.63 -24.29
CA LEU A 276 33.39 -6.12 -24.58
C LEU A 276 34.43 -5.55 -23.61
N ASN A 277 34.35 -4.26 -23.27
CA ASN A 277 35.27 -3.65 -22.31
C ASN A 277 35.11 -4.26 -20.91
N ASP A 278 33.88 -4.46 -20.46
CA ASP A 278 33.57 -5.03 -19.14
C ASP A 278 34.09 -6.48 -19.00
N VAL A 279 33.92 -7.29 -20.05
CA VAL A 279 34.31 -8.72 -20.02
C VAL A 279 35.79 -8.92 -20.32
N LEU A 280 36.36 -8.17 -21.26
CA LEU A 280 37.75 -8.37 -21.72
C LEU A 280 38.76 -7.50 -20.95
N LYS A 281 38.31 -6.44 -20.26
CA LYS A 281 39.15 -5.45 -19.57
C LYS A 281 40.20 -4.80 -20.48
N ILE A 282 39.89 -4.66 -21.78
CA ILE A 282 40.74 -4.01 -22.78
C ILE A 282 40.14 -2.64 -23.12
N ASN A 283 40.88 -1.57 -22.87
CA ASN A 283 40.50 -0.24 -23.35
C ASN A 283 40.85 -0.15 -24.85
N HIS A 284 39.91 0.34 -25.68
CA HIS A 284 40.10 0.64 -27.12
C HIS A 284 39.95 -0.53 -28.13
N LEU A 285 38.87 -1.32 -28.05
CA LEU A 285 38.48 -2.19 -29.15
C LEU A 285 37.89 -1.37 -30.31
N ALA A 286 38.52 -1.43 -31.49
CA ALA A 286 38.04 -0.80 -32.71
C ALA A 286 36.85 -1.59 -33.29
N LEU A 287 35.63 -1.26 -32.84
CA LEU A 287 34.39 -1.69 -33.50
C LEU A 287 34.05 -0.72 -34.64
N ASP A 288 33.51 -1.26 -35.74
CA ASP A 288 33.02 -0.45 -36.85
C ASP A 288 31.81 0.36 -36.39
N GLU A 289 31.89 1.69 -36.50
CA GLU A 289 30.84 2.62 -36.06
C GLU A 289 29.65 2.72 -37.02
N HIS A 290 29.79 2.14 -38.22
CA HIS A 290 28.80 2.21 -39.30
C HIS A 290 28.17 0.85 -39.62
N HIS A 291 28.74 -0.27 -39.16
CA HIS A 291 28.21 -1.61 -39.41
C HIS A 291 28.11 -2.49 -38.15
N TRP A 292 26.89 -2.92 -37.79
CA TRP A 292 26.61 -3.73 -36.59
C TRP A 292 26.83 -5.24 -36.78
N SER A 293 26.67 -5.76 -38.01
CA SER A 293 26.79 -7.20 -38.29
C SER A 293 28.23 -7.75 -38.19
N PRO A 294 29.30 -7.02 -38.57
CA PRO A 294 30.69 -7.47 -38.38
C PRO A 294 31.10 -7.48 -36.90
N ASN A 295 30.55 -6.56 -36.10
CA ASN A 295 30.81 -6.48 -34.66
C ASN A 295 30.26 -7.70 -33.92
N ALA A 296 29.10 -8.23 -34.33
CA ALA A 296 28.51 -9.42 -33.73
C ALA A 296 29.38 -10.69 -33.91
N SER A 297 30.03 -10.86 -35.06
CA SER A 297 30.99 -11.97 -35.27
C SER A 297 32.23 -11.84 -34.39
N LEU A 298 32.79 -10.63 -34.28
CA LEU A 298 33.95 -10.37 -33.42
C LEU A 298 33.61 -10.62 -31.94
N MET A 299 32.44 -10.15 -31.49
CA MET A 299 31.94 -10.41 -30.14
C MET A 299 31.79 -11.91 -29.89
N ARG A 300 31.24 -12.65 -30.85
CA ARG A 300 31.12 -14.12 -30.74
C ARG A 300 32.48 -14.77 -30.57
N ASP A 301 33.46 -14.41 -31.39
CA ASP A 301 34.80 -15.02 -31.31
C ASP A 301 35.51 -14.74 -29.99
N LYS A 302 35.28 -13.56 -29.40
CA LYS A 302 35.89 -13.18 -28.11
C LYS A 302 35.14 -13.71 -26.90
N LEU A 303 33.81 -13.85 -26.97
CA LEU A 303 32.95 -14.18 -25.82
C LEU A 303 32.52 -15.65 -25.76
N ARG A 304 32.61 -16.42 -26.87
CA ARG A 304 32.13 -17.83 -26.95
C ARG A 304 32.77 -18.80 -25.97
N ASN A 305 33.91 -18.46 -25.40
CA ASN A 305 34.65 -19.28 -24.43
C ASN A 305 34.69 -18.68 -23.02
N LYS A 306 33.94 -17.60 -22.78
CA LYS A 306 33.91 -16.90 -21.50
C LYS A 306 32.63 -17.18 -20.75
N LYS A 307 32.76 -17.52 -19.47
CA LYS A 307 31.64 -17.62 -18.53
C LYS A 307 31.23 -16.21 -18.07
N VAL A 308 30.16 -15.66 -18.62
CA VAL A 308 29.75 -14.26 -18.42
C VAL A 308 28.44 -14.14 -17.66
N LEU A 309 28.35 -13.15 -16.75
CA LEU A 309 27.09 -12.67 -16.19
C LEU A 309 26.68 -11.36 -16.90
N LEU A 310 25.57 -11.39 -17.62
CA LEU A 310 25.08 -10.27 -18.42
C LEU A 310 23.73 -9.79 -17.91
N VAL A 311 23.60 -8.49 -17.60
CA VAL A 311 22.30 -7.85 -17.33
C VAL A 311 21.92 -6.93 -18.46
N LEU A 312 20.71 -7.11 -18.97
CA LEU A 312 20.07 -6.26 -19.98
C LEU A 312 18.89 -5.55 -19.33
N ASP A 313 19.04 -4.26 -19.02
CA ASP A 313 18.04 -3.51 -18.25
C ASP A 313 17.10 -2.66 -19.13
N ASP A 314 15.81 -2.67 -18.78
CA ASP A 314 14.69 -2.01 -19.46
C ASP A 314 14.52 -2.41 -20.94
N VAL A 315 14.55 -3.70 -21.24
CA VAL A 315 14.39 -4.21 -22.61
C VAL A 315 12.96 -3.97 -23.12
N LYS A 316 12.82 -3.34 -24.30
CA LYS A 316 11.52 -3.05 -24.93
C LYS A 316 11.30 -3.81 -26.24
N GLN A 317 12.36 -4.33 -26.86
CA GLN A 317 12.27 -5.02 -28.15
C GLN A 317 13.18 -6.24 -28.24
N LYS A 318 12.69 -7.30 -28.87
CA LYS A 318 13.41 -8.58 -29.04
C LYS A 318 14.74 -8.42 -29.80
N ASN A 319 14.81 -7.46 -30.72
CA ASN A 319 16.02 -7.19 -31.49
C ASN A 319 17.18 -6.71 -30.61
N GLN A 320 16.90 -5.98 -29.51
CA GLN A 320 17.94 -5.51 -28.58
C GLN A 320 18.71 -6.68 -27.94
N VAL A 321 17.98 -7.69 -27.46
CA VAL A 321 18.57 -8.91 -26.89
C VAL A 321 19.31 -9.72 -27.95
N THR A 322 18.74 -9.81 -29.16
CA THR A 322 19.37 -10.57 -30.26
C THR A 322 20.72 -9.99 -30.65
N LEU A 323 20.85 -8.66 -30.65
CA LEU A 323 22.07 -7.93 -31.02
C LEU A 323 23.16 -7.93 -29.91
N LEU A 324 22.77 -8.11 -28.65
CA LEU A 324 23.67 -8.09 -27.49
C LEU A 324 24.02 -9.48 -26.94
N ALA A 325 23.16 -10.48 -27.16
CA ALA A 325 23.32 -11.84 -26.64
C ALA A 325 23.24 -12.95 -27.71
N GLY A 326 22.96 -12.61 -28.97
CA GLY A 326 23.11 -13.52 -30.12
C GLY A 326 21.97 -14.52 -30.37
N GLY A 327 20.83 -14.41 -29.69
CA GLY A 327 19.68 -15.31 -29.86
C GLY A 327 20.03 -16.80 -29.61
N ARG A 328 19.33 -17.74 -30.28
CA ARG A 328 19.52 -19.20 -30.10
C ARG A 328 20.86 -19.77 -30.61
N GLY A 329 21.72 -18.94 -31.20
CA GLY A 329 23.04 -19.33 -31.75
C GLY A 329 24.25 -19.04 -30.86
N GLY A 330 24.03 -18.56 -29.62
CA GLY A 330 25.04 -18.42 -28.55
C GLY A 330 26.18 -17.44 -28.82
N LEU A 331 26.10 -16.21 -28.28
CA LEU A 331 27.23 -15.29 -28.23
C LEU A 331 28.21 -15.61 -27.08
N LEU A 332 27.68 -16.11 -25.97
CA LEU A 332 28.40 -16.33 -24.70
C LEU A 332 28.81 -17.79 -24.53
N GLY A 333 29.87 -18.01 -23.74
CA GLY A 333 30.36 -19.34 -23.43
C GLY A 333 29.51 -20.11 -22.42
N ARG A 334 29.81 -21.39 -22.28
CA ARG A 334 29.14 -22.32 -21.35
C ARG A 334 29.18 -21.80 -19.91
N GLY A 335 28.10 -22.05 -19.17
CA GLY A 335 27.92 -21.59 -17.79
C GLY A 335 27.57 -20.11 -17.64
N SER A 336 27.34 -19.38 -18.73
CA SER A 336 26.93 -17.97 -18.69
C SER A 336 25.50 -17.79 -18.19
N ARG A 337 25.21 -16.62 -17.62
CA ARG A 337 23.91 -16.25 -17.07
C ARG A 337 23.47 -14.89 -17.58
N ILE A 338 22.23 -14.80 -18.05
CA ILE A 338 21.65 -13.56 -18.60
C ILE A 338 20.41 -13.19 -17.77
N LEU A 339 20.40 -11.99 -17.21
CA LEU A 339 19.24 -11.37 -16.58
C LEU A 339 18.68 -10.29 -17.50
N ILE A 340 17.37 -10.33 -17.73
CA ILE A 340 16.66 -9.35 -18.56
C ILE A 340 15.67 -8.64 -17.65
N THR A 341 15.68 -7.31 -17.57
CA THR A 341 14.59 -6.57 -16.93
C THR A 341 13.67 -5.97 -18.00
N THR A 342 12.36 -6.08 -17.81
CA THR A 342 11.38 -5.48 -18.74
C THR A 342 10.05 -5.20 -18.04
N LYS A 343 9.19 -4.40 -18.65
CA LYS A 343 7.79 -4.25 -18.23
C LYS A 343 6.87 -5.23 -18.95
N ASP A 344 7.30 -5.76 -20.09
CA ASP A 344 6.48 -6.54 -21.02
C ASP A 344 6.72 -8.04 -20.84
N GLU A 345 5.75 -8.73 -20.27
CA GLU A 345 5.80 -10.19 -20.14
C GLU A 345 5.80 -10.90 -21.51
N SER A 346 5.03 -10.38 -22.46
CA SER A 346 4.89 -10.99 -23.80
C SER A 346 6.21 -10.94 -24.59
N LEU A 347 7.04 -9.93 -24.31
CA LEU A 347 8.40 -9.85 -24.85
C LEU A 347 9.26 -11.03 -24.38
N LEU A 348 9.13 -11.45 -23.11
CA LEU A 348 9.86 -12.60 -22.56
C LEU A 348 9.40 -13.91 -23.18
N ASP A 349 8.10 -14.06 -23.45
CA ASP A 349 7.55 -15.22 -24.17
C ASP A 349 8.10 -15.29 -25.61
N GLY A 350 8.14 -14.15 -26.29
CA GLY A 350 8.74 -14.03 -27.62
C GLY A 350 10.24 -14.33 -27.64
N LEU A 351 10.95 -14.04 -26.55
CA LEU A 351 12.37 -14.37 -26.34
C LEU A 351 12.60 -15.83 -25.95
N LYS A 352 11.56 -16.53 -25.46
CA LYS A 352 11.63 -17.90 -24.95
C LYS A 352 12.69 -18.04 -23.85
N VAL A 353 12.61 -17.18 -22.83
CA VAL A 353 13.46 -17.25 -21.64
C VAL A 353 13.24 -18.56 -20.87
N HIS A 354 14.20 -18.95 -20.04
CA HIS A 354 14.10 -20.22 -19.29
C HIS A 354 13.09 -20.09 -18.14
N HIS A 355 13.13 -18.97 -17.42
CA HIS A 355 12.13 -18.64 -16.41
C HIS A 355 11.79 -17.16 -16.45
N LYS A 356 10.53 -16.86 -16.09
CA LYS A 356 10.01 -15.52 -15.86
C LYS A 356 9.85 -15.33 -14.35
N PHE A 357 10.28 -14.19 -13.83
CA PHE A 357 10.14 -13.86 -12.41
C PHE A 357 9.47 -12.49 -12.29
N ILE A 358 8.30 -12.48 -11.66
CA ILE A 358 7.55 -11.26 -11.40
C ILE A 358 8.11 -10.56 -10.16
N VAL A 359 8.55 -9.31 -10.31
CA VAL A 359 9.11 -8.53 -9.20
C VAL A 359 7.96 -7.94 -8.37
N SER A 360 7.99 -8.23 -7.07
CA SER A 360 6.99 -7.75 -6.10
C SER A 360 7.39 -6.37 -5.56
N GLY A 361 6.39 -5.57 -5.18
CA GLY A 361 6.61 -4.30 -4.48
C GLY A 361 7.01 -4.51 -3.01
N LEU A 362 7.43 -3.44 -2.36
CA LEU A 362 7.78 -3.45 -0.94
C LEU A 362 6.53 -3.60 -0.06
N GLY A 363 6.68 -4.36 1.03
CA GLY A 363 5.67 -4.42 2.08
C GLY A 363 5.59 -3.12 2.88
N PRO A 364 4.58 -2.95 3.75
CA PRO A 364 4.40 -1.72 4.52
C PRO A 364 5.62 -1.36 5.37
N THR A 365 6.23 -2.35 6.02
CA THR A 365 7.40 -2.17 6.89
C THR A 365 8.61 -1.71 6.09
N GLU A 366 8.92 -2.42 5.00
CA GLU A 366 10.04 -2.12 4.10
C GLU A 366 9.85 -0.76 3.42
N SER A 367 8.60 -0.42 3.11
CA SER A 367 8.26 0.87 2.50
C SER A 367 8.44 2.03 3.46
N LEU A 368 8.09 1.86 4.74
CA LEU A 368 8.35 2.85 5.79
C LEU A 368 9.84 3.03 6.05
N GLN A 369 10.60 1.93 6.09
CA GLN A 369 12.05 1.97 6.21
C GLN A 369 12.69 2.74 5.05
N LEU A 370 12.30 2.42 3.81
CA LEU A 370 12.81 3.11 2.64
C LEU A 370 12.40 4.59 2.65
N PHE A 371 11.16 4.91 3.02
CA PHE A 371 10.69 6.29 3.13
C PHE A 371 11.51 7.08 4.16
N GLY A 372 11.73 6.52 5.35
CA GLY A 372 12.51 7.14 6.42
C GLY A 372 13.91 7.54 5.98
N ARG A 373 14.60 6.67 5.21
CA ARG A 373 15.94 6.96 4.65
C ARG A 373 16.00 8.18 3.75
N TYR A 374 14.88 8.56 3.12
CA TYR A 374 14.82 9.67 2.17
C TYR A 374 14.12 10.91 2.72
N ALA A 375 13.32 10.78 3.78
CA ALA A 375 12.48 11.85 4.31
C ALA A 375 13.05 12.54 5.56
N VAL A 376 13.92 11.88 6.32
CA VAL A 376 14.41 12.35 7.63
C VAL A 376 15.91 12.69 7.54
N HIS A 377 16.34 13.77 8.21
CA HIS A 377 17.76 14.13 8.32
C HIS A 377 18.57 13.06 9.06
N ASP A 378 19.79 12.78 8.60
CA ASP A 378 20.83 12.18 9.43
C ASP A 378 21.18 13.17 10.57
N GLY A 379 20.49 13.04 11.71
CA GLY A 379 20.81 13.77 12.94
C GLY A 379 19.74 14.73 13.49
N GLY A 380 18.45 14.42 13.38
CA GLY A 380 17.39 15.23 14.00
C GLY A 380 16.63 14.47 15.10
N ASP A 381 16.81 14.87 16.36
CA ASP A 381 16.11 14.42 17.57
C ASP A 381 14.59 14.78 17.62
N ASP A 382 13.94 15.13 16.50
CA ASP A 382 12.57 15.68 16.49
C ASP A 382 11.48 14.68 16.06
N LEU A 383 11.62 13.42 16.48
CA LEU A 383 10.48 12.50 16.57
C LEU A 383 10.08 12.35 18.04
N GLU A 384 9.56 13.43 18.63
CA GLU A 384 8.74 13.29 19.85
C GLU A 384 7.62 12.28 19.58
N GLU A 385 7.59 11.23 20.40
CA GLU A 385 6.53 10.22 20.46
C GLU A 385 5.19 10.91 20.71
N GLY A 386 4.42 11.09 19.64
CA GLY A 386 3.09 11.71 19.65
C GLY A 386 2.29 11.28 18.42
N CYS A 387 1.07 10.79 18.64
CA CYS A 387 0.26 9.94 17.75
C CYS A 387 -0.13 10.48 16.35
N ASP A 388 0.28 11.68 15.91
CA ASP A 388 -0.12 12.23 14.60
C ASP A 388 0.92 12.00 13.48
N CYS A 389 2.20 11.79 13.80
CA CYS A 389 3.26 11.68 12.78
C CYS A 389 3.29 10.30 12.12
N GLU A 390 3.15 9.24 12.93
CA GLU A 390 3.24 7.85 12.45
C GLU A 390 2.12 7.51 11.45
N GLU A 391 0.91 8.02 11.68
CA GLU A 391 -0.23 7.81 10.81
C GLU A 391 -0.06 8.56 9.47
N LEU A 392 0.53 9.75 9.49
CA LEU A 392 0.84 10.50 8.27
C LEU A 392 1.91 9.81 7.41
N PHE A 393 2.97 9.27 8.03
CA PHE A 393 3.98 8.45 7.35
C PHE A 393 3.35 7.21 6.71
N LYS A 394 2.52 6.49 7.49
CA LYS A 394 1.79 5.31 7.01
C LYS A 394 0.90 5.66 5.81
N ASN A 395 0.22 6.82 5.83
CA ASN A 395 -0.65 7.25 4.74
C ASN A 395 0.11 7.63 3.47
N LEU A 396 1.22 8.37 3.58
CA LEU A 396 2.07 8.72 2.43
C LEU A 396 2.74 7.49 1.80
N VAL A 397 3.24 6.59 2.62
CA VAL A 397 3.81 5.32 2.16
C VAL A 397 2.73 4.41 1.57
N HIS A 398 1.55 4.41 2.16
CA HIS A 398 0.39 3.71 1.61
C HIS A 398 0.01 4.26 0.23
N TYR A 399 0.03 5.58 0.06
CA TYR A 399 -0.20 6.23 -1.24
C TYR A 399 0.84 5.78 -2.28
N ALA A 400 2.11 5.71 -1.89
CA ALA A 400 3.22 5.29 -2.75
C ALA A 400 3.12 3.84 -3.25
N GLY A 401 2.28 3.02 -2.61
CA GLY A 401 1.82 1.78 -3.20
C GLY A 401 2.79 0.60 -3.10
N GLY A 402 3.80 0.70 -2.23
CA GLY A 402 4.91 -0.25 -2.17
C GLY A 402 5.89 -0.12 -3.36
N LEU A 403 5.86 1.00 -4.09
CA LEU A 403 6.80 1.26 -5.19
C LEU A 403 8.06 1.96 -4.68
N PRO A 404 9.23 1.30 -4.73
CA PRO A 404 10.49 1.91 -4.29
C PRO A 404 10.74 3.29 -4.87
N SER A 405 10.54 3.49 -6.18
CA SER A 405 10.71 4.78 -6.84
C SER A 405 9.80 5.87 -6.28
N ALA A 406 8.49 5.61 -6.16
CA ALA A 406 7.53 6.57 -5.65
C ALA A 406 7.81 6.92 -4.19
N ILE A 407 8.18 5.92 -3.38
CA ILE A 407 8.57 6.09 -1.98
C ILE A 407 9.80 7.00 -1.88
N LYS A 408 10.83 6.75 -2.68
CA LYS A 408 12.05 7.57 -2.73
C LYS A 408 11.72 9.01 -3.07
N THR A 409 10.96 9.24 -4.15
CA THR A 409 10.62 10.60 -4.58
C THR A 409 9.80 11.33 -3.53
N LEU A 410 8.80 10.68 -2.91
CA LEU A 410 8.01 11.30 -1.84
C LEU A 410 8.88 11.63 -0.63
N GLY A 411 9.76 10.71 -0.23
CA GLY A 411 10.71 10.95 0.86
C GLY A 411 11.60 12.15 0.55
N THR A 412 12.26 12.17 -0.60
CA THR A 412 13.13 13.29 -1.03
C THR A 412 12.37 14.62 -1.14
N CYS A 413 11.13 14.59 -1.62
CA CYS A 413 10.32 15.80 -1.74
C CYS A 413 9.95 16.40 -0.37
N LEU A 414 9.78 15.55 0.64
CA LEU A 414 9.42 15.92 2.00
C LEU A 414 10.64 16.16 2.90
N PHE A 415 11.83 15.78 2.44
CA PHE A 415 13.09 16.00 3.11
C PHE A 415 13.26 17.48 3.50
N GLY A 416 13.51 17.74 4.79
CA GLY A 416 13.70 19.08 5.34
C GLY A 416 12.44 19.97 5.42
N ARG A 417 11.24 19.45 5.11
CA ARG A 417 9.98 20.22 5.13
C ARG A 417 9.22 20.08 6.45
N LYS A 418 8.44 21.10 6.83
CA LYS A 418 7.64 21.12 8.08
C LYS A 418 6.42 20.19 7.99
N LYS A 419 6.03 19.55 9.11
CA LYS A 419 4.91 18.58 9.22
C LYS A 419 3.61 19.04 8.55
N ASP A 420 3.21 20.30 8.72
CA ASP A 420 1.98 20.86 8.13
C ASP A 420 1.96 20.81 6.59
N GLN A 421 3.14 20.86 5.96
CA GLN A 421 3.27 20.78 4.50
C GLN A 421 3.09 19.35 4.00
N TRP A 422 3.36 18.35 4.85
CA TRP A 422 3.20 16.94 4.51
C TRP A 422 1.72 16.55 4.51
N GLY A 423 0.94 17.05 5.48
CA GLY A 423 -0.52 16.90 5.48
C GLY A 423 -1.18 17.57 4.28
N LYS A 424 -0.77 18.80 3.94
CA LYS A 424 -1.24 19.49 2.73
C LYS A 424 -0.90 18.73 1.46
N LEU A 425 0.29 18.14 1.41
CA LEU A 425 0.70 17.33 0.28
C LEU A 425 -0.17 16.08 0.16
N LEU A 426 -0.36 15.35 1.25
CA LEU A 426 -1.21 14.15 1.26
C LEU A 426 -2.62 14.51 0.77
N GLU A 427 -3.21 15.60 1.28
CA GLU A 427 -4.50 16.11 0.80
C GLU A 427 -4.49 16.44 -0.71
N GLN A 428 -3.39 16.98 -1.25
CA GLN A 428 -3.27 17.28 -2.68
C GLN A 428 -3.14 16.01 -3.53
N LEU A 429 -2.31 15.06 -3.10
CA LEU A 429 -2.11 13.75 -3.73
C LEU A 429 -3.38 12.91 -3.72
N GLU A 430 -4.13 13.01 -2.64
CA GLU A 430 -5.46 12.45 -2.48
C GLU A 430 -6.44 13.12 -3.44
N ARG A 431 -6.50 14.45 -3.45
CA ARG A 431 -7.43 15.21 -4.33
C ARG A 431 -7.13 15.00 -5.82
N ASN A 432 -5.88 14.81 -6.21
CA ASN A 432 -5.44 14.58 -7.59
C ASN A 432 -4.37 13.48 -7.61
N PRO A 433 -4.71 12.23 -7.96
CA PRO A 433 -3.71 11.17 -8.08
C PRO A 433 -2.77 11.43 -9.27
N ILE A 434 -1.44 11.53 -9.06
CA ILE A 434 -0.48 11.84 -10.13
C ILE A 434 0.85 11.05 -10.01
N LEU A 435 0.82 9.81 -9.51
CA LEU A 435 2.03 8.99 -9.27
C LEU A 435 2.97 8.85 -10.49
N ASP A 436 2.45 8.79 -11.72
CA ASP A 436 3.28 8.76 -12.93
C ASP A 436 4.09 10.05 -13.17
N TRP A 437 3.59 11.19 -12.67
CA TRP A 437 4.27 12.49 -12.75
C TRP A 437 5.37 12.65 -11.70
N ILE A 438 5.17 12.07 -10.51
CA ILE A 438 6.17 12.00 -9.43
C ILE A 438 7.43 11.26 -9.93
N GLU A 439 7.27 10.23 -10.76
CA GLU A 439 8.42 9.52 -11.35
C GLU A 439 9.02 10.18 -12.60
N ALA A 440 8.31 11.08 -13.28
CA ALA A 440 8.74 11.67 -14.55
C ALA A 440 9.63 12.91 -14.38
N TYR A 441 9.64 13.55 -13.20
CA TYR A 441 10.42 14.76 -12.91
C TYR A 441 11.22 14.59 -11.61
N SER A 442 12.40 13.99 -11.71
CA SER A 442 13.36 13.87 -10.59
C SER A 442 14.23 15.11 -10.38
N GLU A 443 14.08 16.17 -11.18
CA GLU A 443 15.06 17.28 -11.23
C GLU A 443 14.57 18.62 -10.65
N ASN A 444 13.31 18.76 -10.18
CA ASN A 444 12.89 20.03 -9.56
C ASN A 444 11.72 19.91 -8.55
N THR A 445 12.04 19.54 -7.32
CA THR A 445 11.13 19.26 -6.19
C THR A 445 10.43 20.49 -5.58
N ASP A 446 10.87 21.71 -5.91
CA ASP A 446 10.25 22.94 -5.39
C ASP A 446 8.99 23.37 -6.16
N SER A 447 8.79 22.86 -7.37
CA SER A 447 7.58 23.11 -8.17
C SER A 447 6.33 22.39 -7.65
N PHE A 448 6.49 21.46 -6.70
CA PHE A 448 5.44 20.55 -6.22
C PHE A 448 4.41 21.20 -5.29
N LEU A 449 4.76 22.34 -4.67
CA LEU A 449 3.89 23.05 -3.70
C LEU A 449 3.14 24.25 -4.29
N GLN A 450 3.32 24.56 -5.57
CA GLN A 450 2.52 25.58 -6.24
C GLN A 450 1.77 24.94 -7.41
N PRO A 451 0.41 24.98 -7.43
CA PRO A 451 -0.31 24.68 -8.64
C PRO A 451 0.06 25.76 -9.65
N HIS A 452 1.03 25.49 -10.53
CA HIS A 452 1.18 26.32 -11.72
C HIS A 452 -0.02 26.04 -12.62
N GLU A 453 -1.12 26.74 -12.35
CA GLU A 453 -2.06 27.14 -13.40
C GLU A 453 -1.22 27.89 -14.43
N SER A 454 -0.80 27.16 -15.46
CA SER A 454 -0.23 27.82 -16.64
C SER A 454 -1.40 28.28 -17.45
N VAL A 455 -1.28 29.45 -18.07
CA VAL A 455 -2.35 30.04 -18.84
C VAL A 455 -1.95 30.01 -20.31
N VAL A 456 -2.85 29.57 -21.17
CA VAL A 456 -2.73 29.83 -22.61
C VAL A 456 -3.44 31.14 -22.89
N GLU A 457 -2.68 32.13 -23.35
CA GLU A 457 -3.20 33.45 -23.69
C GLU A 457 -4.38 33.35 -24.67
N PRO A 458 -5.41 34.22 -24.54
CA PRO A 458 -6.58 34.15 -25.40
C PRO A 458 -6.23 34.25 -26.87
N CYS A 459 -6.70 33.28 -27.65
CA CYS A 459 -6.69 33.34 -29.09
C CYS A 459 -7.98 34.01 -29.56
N GLY A 460 -7.86 35.08 -30.34
CA GLY A 460 -8.99 35.89 -30.76
C GLY A 460 -8.59 37.35 -30.98
N GLU A 461 -9.61 38.21 -31.08
CA GLU A 461 -9.43 39.65 -31.31
C GLU A 461 -9.73 40.45 -30.03
N SER A 462 -9.31 41.72 -29.98
CA SER A 462 -9.25 42.50 -28.73
C SER A 462 -10.59 43.03 -28.21
N GLY A 463 -11.68 42.90 -28.99
CA GLY A 463 -13.04 43.33 -28.63
C GLY A 463 -13.71 42.43 -27.58
N GLY A 464 -14.81 42.88 -26.99
CA GLY A 464 -15.57 42.10 -25.99
C GLY A 464 -15.34 42.54 -24.53
N THR A 465 -16.31 42.23 -23.67
CA THR A 465 -16.13 42.24 -22.21
C THR A 465 -15.42 40.96 -21.74
N PRO A 466 -14.51 41.05 -20.76
CA PRO A 466 -13.78 39.88 -20.28
C PRO A 466 -14.68 38.92 -19.48
N TYR A 467 -14.49 37.63 -19.69
CA TYR A 467 -15.07 36.56 -18.88
C TYR A 467 -13.97 35.62 -18.37
N ASP A 468 -14.21 35.01 -17.22
CA ASP A 468 -13.30 34.06 -16.59
C ASP A 468 -14.11 33.03 -15.80
N ASP A 469 -14.06 31.78 -16.24
CA ASP A 469 -14.71 30.67 -15.54
C ASP A 469 -13.92 30.19 -14.32
N LYS A 470 -12.63 30.54 -14.22
CA LYS A 470 -11.61 29.98 -13.31
C LYS A 470 -11.19 28.55 -13.68
N ALA A 471 -10.15 28.05 -13.01
CA ALA A 471 -9.69 26.67 -13.17
C ALA A 471 -10.47 25.69 -12.29
N TYR A 472 -10.80 24.53 -12.86
CA TYR A 472 -11.45 23.40 -12.17
C TYR A 472 -10.65 22.11 -12.33
N LYS A 473 -11.16 20.96 -11.85
CA LYS A 473 -10.44 19.67 -12.00
C LYS A 473 -10.47 19.14 -13.44
N GLY A 474 -11.46 19.54 -14.22
CA GLY A 474 -11.62 19.17 -15.61
C GLY A 474 -13.01 19.55 -16.12
N ILE A 475 -13.22 19.42 -17.41
CA ILE A 475 -14.48 19.72 -18.08
C ILE A 475 -15.20 18.40 -18.33
N ARG A 476 -16.51 18.34 -18.06
CA ARG A 476 -17.34 17.17 -18.39
C ARG A 476 -18.11 17.39 -19.69
N GLN A 477 -18.54 18.61 -19.91
CA GLN A 477 -19.37 18.97 -21.06
C GLN A 477 -19.12 20.42 -21.48
N MET A 478 -19.25 20.71 -22.77
CA MET A 478 -19.29 22.06 -23.31
C MET A 478 -20.46 22.22 -24.27
N GLU A 479 -21.23 23.28 -24.11
CA GLU A 479 -22.27 23.73 -25.03
C GLU A 479 -21.75 24.87 -25.89
N ILE A 480 -21.92 24.75 -27.20
CA ILE A 480 -21.51 25.74 -28.19
C ILE A 480 -22.75 26.09 -29.01
N VAL A 481 -23.13 27.36 -29.05
CA VAL A 481 -24.22 27.84 -29.91
C VAL A 481 -23.63 28.46 -31.16
N VAL A 482 -23.94 27.87 -32.30
CA VAL A 482 -23.55 28.38 -33.62
C VAL A 482 -24.71 29.19 -34.20
N PHE A 483 -24.48 30.46 -34.52
CA PHE A 483 -25.47 31.36 -35.10
C PHE A 483 -24.98 31.80 -36.49
N GLY A 484 -25.59 31.26 -37.55
CA GLY A 484 -25.11 31.48 -38.91
C GLY A 484 -23.66 30.98 -39.08
N PRO A 485 -22.73 31.81 -39.59
CA PRO A 485 -21.33 31.42 -39.78
C PRO A 485 -20.44 31.61 -38.55
N VAL A 486 -20.97 32.01 -37.38
CA VAL A 486 -20.14 32.43 -36.22
C VAL A 486 -20.51 31.71 -34.92
N ILE A 487 -19.60 31.76 -33.93
CA ILE A 487 -19.84 31.25 -32.57
C ILE A 487 -20.60 32.30 -31.75
N GLY A 488 -21.89 32.03 -31.53
CA GLY A 488 -22.81 32.91 -30.80
C GLY A 488 -22.58 32.90 -29.30
N SER A 489 -22.42 31.72 -28.69
CA SER A 489 -22.05 31.62 -27.28
C SER A 489 -21.41 30.28 -26.92
N ILE A 490 -20.68 30.26 -25.81
CA ILE A 490 -20.15 29.05 -25.18
C ILE A 490 -20.59 28.96 -23.72
N ARG A 491 -20.67 27.73 -23.21
CA ARG A 491 -20.92 27.42 -21.81
C ARG A 491 -20.30 26.07 -21.48
N SER A 492 -19.72 25.90 -20.30
CA SER A 492 -19.07 24.66 -19.90
C SER A 492 -19.63 24.15 -18.57
N ASP A 493 -19.69 22.82 -18.43
CA ASP A 493 -19.92 22.14 -17.16
C ASP A 493 -18.59 21.56 -16.66
N TYR A 494 -18.12 22.06 -15.52
CA TYR A 494 -16.86 21.71 -14.90
C TYR A 494 -17.03 20.71 -13.74
N ASP A 495 -16.02 19.89 -13.50
CA ASP A 495 -15.90 19.10 -12.28
C ASP A 495 -15.18 19.88 -11.18
N HIS A 496 -15.87 20.13 -10.07
CA HIS A 496 -15.29 20.70 -8.86
C HIS A 496 -15.26 19.67 -7.73
N GLY A 497 -14.43 18.64 -7.89
CA GLY A 497 -14.26 17.60 -6.86
C GLY A 497 -15.44 16.64 -6.79
N GLY A 498 -15.95 16.24 -7.96
CA GLY A 498 -17.09 15.33 -8.11
C GLY A 498 -18.45 16.03 -8.29
N SER A 499 -18.54 17.33 -7.99
CA SER A 499 -19.73 18.17 -8.21
C SER A 499 -19.67 18.87 -9.56
N LEU A 500 -20.82 19.02 -10.22
CA LEU A 500 -20.94 19.74 -11.49
C LEU A 500 -21.09 21.24 -11.23
N VAL A 501 -20.19 22.06 -11.77
CA VAL A 501 -20.27 23.52 -11.73
C VAL A 501 -20.47 24.03 -13.14
N ARG A 502 -21.63 24.63 -13.40
CA ARG A 502 -21.99 25.16 -14.72
C ARG A 502 -21.60 26.62 -14.85
N SER A 503 -20.88 26.96 -15.91
CA SER A 503 -20.48 28.34 -16.19
C SER A 503 -21.66 29.23 -16.60
N ALA A 504 -21.45 30.54 -16.53
CA ALA A 504 -22.30 31.47 -17.25
C ALA A 504 -22.22 31.21 -18.77
N ARG A 505 -23.24 31.67 -19.51
CA ARG A 505 -23.17 31.66 -20.98
C ARG A 505 -22.37 32.89 -21.40
N HIS A 506 -21.29 32.68 -22.14
CA HIS A 506 -20.43 33.75 -22.66
C HIS A 506 -20.76 33.99 -24.13
N GLY A 507 -21.20 35.20 -24.46
CA GLY A 507 -21.84 35.53 -25.74
C GLY A 507 -23.35 35.79 -25.59
N GLY A 508 -24.01 36.18 -26.68
CA GLY A 508 -25.42 36.60 -26.68
C GLY A 508 -26.43 35.45 -26.81
N SER A 509 -27.67 35.72 -26.42
CA SER A 509 -28.83 34.82 -26.53
C SER A 509 -29.37 34.72 -27.97
N HIS A 510 -28.55 34.20 -28.88
CA HIS A 510 -28.93 34.00 -30.28
C HIS A 510 -29.76 32.72 -30.46
N GLU A 511 -30.80 32.76 -31.29
CA GLU A 511 -31.49 31.55 -31.77
C GLU A 511 -30.60 30.81 -32.79
N GLY A 512 -29.65 30.03 -32.28
CA GLY A 512 -28.68 29.26 -33.07
C GLY A 512 -28.74 27.76 -32.80
N LYS A 513 -28.03 26.98 -33.62
CA LYS A 513 -27.88 25.54 -33.41
C LYS A 513 -27.00 25.29 -32.18
N THR A 514 -27.59 24.72 -31.13
CA THR A 514 -26.84 24.31 -29.93
C THR A 514 -26.20 22.96 -30.16
N ILE A 515 -24.89 22.88 -29.93
CA ILE A 515 -24.09 21.67 -30.03
C ILE A 515 -23.53 21.37 -28.65
N THR A 516 -23.69 20.13 -28.20
CA THR A 516 -23.18 19.67 -26.91
C THR A 516 -22.03 18.70 -27.14
N VAL A 517 -20.86 19.03 -26.61
CA VAL A 517 -19.67 18.18 -26.56
C VAL A 517 -19.61 17.56 -25.16
N THR A 518 -19.92 16.27 -25.06
CA THR A 518 -19.86 15.51 -23.80
C THR A 518 -18.62 14.63 -23.81
N LEU A 519 -17.78 14.75 -22.78
CA LEU A 519 -16.57 13.95 -22.62
C LEU A 519 -16.84 12.73 -21.74
N ASP A 520 -16.20 11.61 -22.07
CA ASP A 520 -16.13 10.40 -21.23
C ASP A 520 -15.22 10.62 -20.00
N TYR A 521 -15.59 11.58 -19.14
CA TYR A 521 -14.79 12.01 -17.98
C TYR A 521 -14.74 10.92 -16.89
N PRO A 522 -13.57 10.65 -16.25
CA PRO A 522 -12.31 11.40 -16.35
C PRO A 522 -11.36 10.89 -17.44
N ASP A 523 -11.71 9.84 -18.17
CA ASP A 523 -10.82 9.17 -19.13
C ASP A 523 -10.68 9.91 -20.47
N GLU A 524 -11.62 10.80 -20.79
CA GLU A 524 -11.56 11.76 -21.88
C GLU A 524 -11.50 13.18 -21.33
N PHE A 525 -10.48 13.94 -21.71
CA PHE A 525 -10.26 15.32 -21.26
C PHE A 525 -9.74 16.18 -22.41
N LEU A 526 -10.01 17.48 -22.35
CA LEU A 526 -9.57 18.42 -23.38
C LEU A 526 -8.07 18.69 -23.30
N THR A 527 -7.42 18.66 -24.45
CA THR A 527 -5.97 18.86 -24.62
C THR A 527 -5.65 20.15 -25.37
N SER A 528 -6.53 20.60 -26.27
CA SER A 528 -6.32 21.80 -27.07
C SER A 528 -7.63 22.35 -27.66
N ILE A 529 -7.59 23.60 -28.13
CA ILE A 529 -8.61 24.22 -28.98
C ILE A 529 -7.93 24.82 -30.22
N SER A 530 -8.62 24.73 -31.36
CA SER A 530 -8.27 25.44 -32.59
C SER A 530 -9.52 26.01 -33.25
N GLY A 531 -9.36 26.85 -34.27
CA GLY A 531 -10.49 27.46 -34.97
C GLY A 531 -10.07 28.55 -35.95
N CYS A 532 -11.04 29.34 -36.42
CA CYS A 532 -10.81 30.52 -37.24
C CYS A 532 -11.43 31.76 -36.61
N THR A 533 -10.75 32.90 -36.71
CA THR A 533 -11.28 34.23 -36.36
C THR A 533 -11.66 35.00 -37.62
N ASN A 534 -12.72 35.80 -37.52
CA ASN A 534 -13.02 36.83 -38.49
C ASN A 534 -12.41 38.15 -38.00
N THR A 535 -11.38 38.63 -38.70
CA THR A 535 -10.63 39.83 -38.31
C THR A 535 -11.47 41.11 -38.43
N ASP A 536 -12.36 41.17 -39.42
CA ASP A 536 -13.17 42.37 -39.69
C ASP A 536 -14.25 42.57 -38.63
N LEU A 537 -14.82 41.47 -38.14
CA LEU A 537 -15.85 41.47 -37.10
C LEU A 537 -15.28 41.28 -35.68
N SER A 538 -13.98 41.01 -35.57
CA SER A 538 -13.30 40.75 -34.30
C SER A 538 -13.89 39.60 -33.47
N ILE A 539 -14.31 38.51 -34.11
CA ILE A 539 -15.02 37.38 -33.46
C ILE A 539 -14.44 36.01 -33.84
N ILE A 540 -14.71 35.02 -33.00
CA ILE A 540 -14.46 33.60 -33.30
C ILE A 540 -15.56 33.11 -34.26
N GLN A 541 -15.14 32.70 -35.45
CA GLN A 541 -16.02 32.23 -36.52
C GLN A 541 -16.22 30.71 -36.45
N SER A 542 -15.17 29.97 -36.06
CA SER A 542 -15.26 28.54 -35.81
C SER A 542 -14.41 28.03 -34.66
N LEU A 543 -14.81 26.88 -34.09
CA LEU A 543 -14.10 26.16 -33.04
C LEU A 543 -14.02 24.67 -33.34
N SER A 544 -12.82 24.10 -33.14
CA SER A 544 -12.56 22.67 -33.03
C SER A 544 -11.99 22.38 -31.65
N ILE A 545 -12.56 21.39 -30.97
CA ILE A 545 -12.18 21.01 -29.61
C ILE A 545 -11.44 19.68 -29.65
N HIS A 546 -10.22 19.66 -29.14
CA HIS A 546 -9.37 18.48 -29.15
C HIS A 546 -9.33 17.86 -27.75
N SER A 547 -9.57 16.55 -27.69
CA SER A 547 -9.37 15.73 -26.49
C SER A 547 -8.21 14.76 -26.68
N ASN A 548 -7.84 14.04 -25.62
CA ASN A 548 -6.90 12.93 -25.67
C ASN A 548 -7.40 11.72 -26.50
N ARG A 549 -8.67 11.67 -26.89
CA ARG A 549 -9.25 10.54 -27.66
C ARG A 549 -9.67 10.93 -29.08
N ARG A 550 -10.24 12.12 -29.26
CA ARG A 550 -10.88 12.57 -30.50
C ARG A 550 -10.96 14.09 -30.60
N THR A 551 -11.28 14.57 -31.81
CA THR A 551 -11.57 15.98 -32.08
C THR A 551 -13.07 16.16 -32.34
N TYR A 552 -13.66 17.21 -31.79
CA TYR A 552 -15.03 17.64 -32.00
C TYR A 552 -15.05 18.90 -32.87
N GLY A 553 -15.96 18.95 -33.84
CA GLY A 553 -16.03 20.06 -34.79
C GLY A 553 -15.30 19.76 -36.11
N PRO A 554 -14.99 20.78 -36.92
CA PRO A 554 -15.18 22.21 -36.64
C PRO A 554 -16.65 22.61 -36.55
N PHE A 555 -16.95 23.55 -35.66
CA PHE A 555 -18.26 24.18 -35.51
C PHE A 555 -18.18 25.62 -35.98
N GLY A 556 -19.09 26.06 -36.85
CA GLY A 556 -19.04 27.39 -37.49
C GLY A 556 -18.34 27.38 -38.85
N ASP A 557 -17.92 28.56 -39.34
CA ASP A 557 -17.27 28.71 -40.64
C ASP A 557 -15.74 28.84 -40.52
N GLU A 558 -15.00 28.15 -41.40
CA GLU A 558 -13.53 28.08 -41.39
C GLU A 558 -12.87 29.10 -42.33
N ASN A 559 -13.61 29.97 -43.01
CA ASN A 559 -13.08 30.96 -43.97
C ASN A 559 -12.30 32.14 -43.37
N GLY A 560 -11.88 32.05 -42.10
CA GLY A 560 -11.16 33.11 -41.36
C GLY A 560 -9.68 32.81 -41.10
N LYS A 561 -9.03 33.64 -40.28
CA LYS A 561 -7.64 33.45 -39.84
C LYS A 561 -7.56 32.30 -38.84
N ARG A 562 -6.82 31.24 -39.18
CA ARG A 562 -6.64 30.07 -38.31
C ARG A 562 -5.87 30.41 -37.03
N PHE A 563 -6.31 29.83 -35.92
CA PHE A 563 -5.59 29.82 -34.66
C PHE A 563 -5.61 28.42 -34.04
N SER A 564 -4.62 28.13 -33.20
CA SER A 564 -4.55 26.94 -32.37
C SER A 564 -3.76 27.26 -31.11
N PHE A 565 -4.08 26.61 -30.00
CA PHE A 565 -3.25 26.75 -28.81
C PHE A 565 -1.82 26.22 -29.08
N PRO A 566 -0.76 26.90 -28.61
CA PRO A 566 0.62 26.53 -28.98
C PRO A 566 1.07 25.20 -28.36
N ASP A 567 1.52 24.25 -29.19
CA ASP A 567 1.99 22.92 -28.74
C ASP A 567 3.04 22.99 -27.63
N LYS A 568 3.96 23.96 -27.68
CA LYS A 568 5.00 24.13 -26.64
C LYS A 568 4.43 24.39 -25.25
N GLN A 569 3.25 25.00 -25.15
CA GLN A 569 2.62 25.33 -23.86
C GLN A 569 1.69 24.21 -23.35
N ILE A 570 1.01 23.51 -24.26
CA ILE A 570 -0.05 22.54 -23.92
C ILE A 570 0.40 21.08 -23.93
N LYS A 571 1.54 20.74 -24.54
CA LYS A 571 1.99 19.34 -24.68
C LYS A 571 2.16 18.69 -23.30
N GLY A 572 1.40 17.61 -23.07
CA GLY A 572 1.39 16.87 -21.80
C GLY A 572 0.49 17.47 -20.70
N LYS A 573 -0.36 18.44 -21.02
CA LYS A 573 -1.29 19.11 -20.09
C LYS A 573 -2.75 18.97 -20.56
N LYS A 574 -3.70 19.22 -19.66
CA LYS A 574 -5.16 19.28 -19.95
C LYS A 574 -5.71 20.67 -19.67
N ILE A 575 -6.83 21.01 -20.33
CA ILE A 575 -7.57 22.24 -20.07
C ILE A 575 -8.46 22.06 -18.84
N LEU A 576 -8.40 23.04 -17.93
CA LEU A 576 -9.10 23.06 -16.64
C LEU A 576 -10.25 24.06 -16.59
N GLY A 577 -10.23 25.08 -17.45
CA GLY A 577 -11.15 26.21 -17.42
C GLY A 577 -10.90 27.14 -18.60
N PHE A 578 -11.89 27.97 -18.94
CA PHE A 578 -11.78 28.96 -20.01
C PHE A 578 -11.92 30.38 -19.50
N PHE A 579 -11.25 31.30 -20.17
CA PHE A 579 -11.39 32.73 -19.98
C PHE A 579 -11.19 33.42 -21.34
N GLY A 580 -11.56 34.68 -21.48
CA GLY A 580 -11.43 35.38 -22.75
C GLY A 580 -12.28 36.63 -22.78
N LYS A 581 -12.75 36.99 -23.97
CA LYS A 581 -13.66 38.13 -24.17
C LYS A 581 -14.87 37.74 -25.00
N CYS A 582 -16.03 38.30 -24.66
CA CYS A 582 -17.27 38.17 -25.41
C CYS A 582 -18.10 39.46 -25.35
N ASP A 583 -18.80 39.80 -26.43
CA ASP A 583 -19.98 40.68 -26.43
C ASP A 583 -21.16 39.90 -27.05
N PRO A 584 -22.01 40.33 -28.02
CA PRO A 584 -23.06 39.41 -28.48
C PRO A 584 -22.48 38.10 -29.08
N TYR A 585 -21.20 38.04 -29.40
CA TYR A 585 -20.50 36.84 -29.87
C TYR A 585 -19.24 36.56 -29.02
N VAL A 586 -18.63 35.38 -29.19
CA VAL A 586 -17.34 35.08 -28.56
C VAL A 586 -16.22 35.74 -29.35
N ASN A 587 -15.44 36.64 -28.74
CA ASN A 587 -14.37 37.39 -29.39
C ASN A 587 -12.99 36.73 -29.24
N SER A 588 -12.73 36.14 -28.08
CA SER A 588 -11.49 35.40 -27.80
C SER A 588 -11.69 34.30 -26.77
N ILE A 589 -10.83 33.29 -26.82
CA ILE A 589 -10.81 32.16 -25.90
C ILE A 589 -9.37 31.80 -25.52
N GLY A 590 -9.09 31.86 -24.23
CA GLY A 590 -7.89 31.36 -23.55
C GLY A 590 -8.27 30.24 -22.60
N ALA A 591 -7.28 29.55 -22.06
CA ALA A 591 -7.52 28.40 -21.19
C ALA A 591 -6.55 28.33 -20.02
N TYR A 592 -7.08 27.95 -18.85
CA TYR A 592 -6.28 27.43 -17.76
C TYR A 592 -5.84 26.02 -18.11
N ILE A 593 -4.55 25.74 -18.04
CA ILE A 593 -3.99 24.41 -18.28
C ILE A 593 -3.30 23.89 -17.01
N GLY A 594 -3.48 22.60 -16.78
CA GLY A 594 -2.90 21.90 -15.64
C GLY A 594 -2.39 20.52 -16.01
N PRO A 595 -1.74 19.84 -15.06
CA PRO A 595 -1.22 18.49 -15.30
C PRO A 595 -2.36 17.54 -15.67
N ILE A 596 -2.07 16.61 -16.59
CA ILE A 596 -2.97 15.49 -16.84
C ILE A 596 -2.97 14.62 -15.59
N SER A 597 -4.05 14.70 -14.80
CA SER A 597 -4.33 13.73 -13.74
C SER A 597 -4.51 12.38 -14.45
N HIS A 598 -3.50 11.52 -14.37
CA HIS A 598 -3.66 10.15 -14.82
C HIS A 598 -4.55 9.47 -13.79
N PRO A 599 -5.69 8.87 -14.18
CA PRO A 599 -6.37 7.96 -13.28
C PRO A 599 -5.34 6.89 -12.94
N TYR A 600 -5.00 6.83 -11.66
CA TYR A 600 -4.27 5.78 -10.96
C TYR A 600 -3.41 4.85 -11.84
N PRO A 601 -2.08 4.81 -11.66
CA PRO A 601 -1.14 4.20 -12.62
C PRO A 601 -1.41 2.70 -12.94
N PHE A 602 -2.27 2.02 -12.18
CA PHE A 602 -2.65 0.61 -12.37
C PHE A 602 -4.15 0.44 -12.47
N ARG A 603 -4.60 -0.12 -13.61
CA ARG A 603 -5.98 -0.61 -13.77
C ARG A 603 -6.11 -2.09 -13.41
N THR A 604 -4.99 -2.84 -13.34
CA THR A 604 -4.95 -4.28 -13.06
C THR A 604 -3.68 -4.73 -12.31
N ILE A 605 -3.78 -5.85 -11.58
CA ILE A 605 -2.72 -6.66 -10.97
C ILE A 605 -2.78 -8.07 -11.58
N GLY A 606 -1.64 -8.74 -11.79
CA GLY A 606 -1.59 -10.13 -12.25
C GLY A 606 -1.84 -10.27 -13.76
N PRO A 607 -2.32 -11.45 -14.23
CA PRO A 607 -2.71 -12.61 -13.45
C PRO A 607 -1.49 -13.45 -13.03
N PHE A 608 -1.48 -13.92 -11.79
CA PHE A 608 -0.44 -14.78 -11.24
C PHE A 608 -0.83 -16.25 -11.37
N GLY A 609 0.04 -17.07 -11.98
CA GLY A 609 -0.18 -18.51 -12.19
C GLY A 609 -0.21 -18.88 -13.67
N ASN A 610 -0.80 -20.04 -13.97
CA ASN A 610 -0.85 -20.59 -15.33
C ASN A 610 -1.97 -19.90 -16.11
N GLN A 611 -1.75 -19.60 -17.40
CA GLN A 611 -2.74 -18.95 -18.26
C GLN A 611 -3.23 -19.85 -19.39
N ASP A 612 -2.76 -21.10 -19.47
CA ASP A 612 -3.18 -22.07 -20.50
C ASP A 612 -4.64 -22.59 -20.29
N GLY A 613 -5.25 -22.32 -19.13
CA GLY A 613 -6.61 -22.75 -18.78
C GLY A 613 -7.73 -21.93 -19.44
N ASN A 614 -9.00 -22.22 -19.07
CA ASN A 614 -10.14 -21.42 -19.53
C ASN A 614 -10.09 -20.05 -18.84
N SER A 615 -9.92 -18.98 -19.62
CA SER A 615 -9.90 -17.62 -19.11
C SER A 615 -11.27 -17.18 -18.59
N TRP A 616 -11.29 -16.46 -17.46
CA TRP A 616 -12.48 -15.82 -16.90
C TRP A 616 -12.17 -14.36 -16.52
N ASN A 617 -13.20 -13.53 -16.51
CA ASN A 617 -13.10 -12.11 -16.23
C ASN A 617 -14.45 -11.57 -15.73
N ASP A 618 -14.49 -11.10 -14.49
CA ASP A 618 -15.72 -10.56 -13.88
C ASP A 618 -15.97 -9.10 -14.26
N GLY A 619 -14.95 -8.41 -14.79
CA GLY A 619 -15.00 -6.97 -15.06
C GLY A 619 -14.79 -6.14 -13.78
N LYS A 620 -15.21 -4.86 -13.85
CA LYS A 620 -15.11 -3.91 -12.73
C LYS A 620 -16.47 -3.73 -12.07
N HIS A 621 -16.47 -3.67 -10.74
CA HIS A 621 -17.63 -3.41 -9.90
C HIS A 621 -17.39 -2.22 -8.97
N ALA A 622 -18.41 -1.77 -8.24
CA ALA A 622 -18.23 -0.64 -7.32
C ALA A 622 -17.33 -1.01 -6.12
N ASP A 623 -17.48 -2.23 -5.60
CA ASP A 623 -16.64 -2.80 -4.53
C ASP A 623 -16.84 -4.33 -4.43
N ILE A 624 -16.22 -4.96 -3.43
CA ILE A 624 -16.38 -6.38 -3.08
C ILE A 624 -17.03 -6.50 -1.71
N TRP A 625 -18.08 -7.32 -1.57
CA TRP A 625 -18.71 -7.61 -0.28
C TRP A 625 -18.13 -8.86 0.38
N GLN A 626 -17.95 -9.92 -0.41
CA GLN A 626 -17.53 -11.21 0.11
C GLN A 626 -16.73 -11.98 -0.93
N ILE A 627 -15.71 -12.72 -0.47
CA ILE A 627 -15.01 -13.72 -1.26
C ILE A 627 -15.03 -15.03 -0.48
N ASP A 628 -15.64 -16.04 -1.06
CA ASP A 628 -15.60 -17.40 -0.56
C ASP A 628 -14.47 -18.16 -1.26
N VAL A 629 -13.64 -18.83 -0.46
CA VAL A 629 -12.47 -19.58 -0.96
C VAL A 629 -12.64 -21.04 -0.54
N VAL A 630 -12.49 -21.95 -1.50
CA VAL A 630 -12.40 -23.40 -1.26
C VAL A 630 -10.96 -23.84 -1.51
N PHE A 631 -10.33 -24.48 -0.53
CA PHE A 631 -8.92 -24.85 -0.58
C PHE A 631 -8.60 -26.12 0.23
N ASP A 632 -7.55 -26.83 -0.14
CA ASP A 632 -6.90 -27.84 0.72
C ASP A 632 -5.37 -27.64 0.70
N SER A 633 -4.63 -28.47 -0.05
CA SER A 633 -3.22 -28.18 -0.34
C SER A 633 -3.04 -27.04 -1.34
N GLU A 634 -4.01 -26.87 -2.24
CA GLU A 634 -4.07 -25.88 -3.32
C GLU A 634 -5.43 -25.15 -3.23
N VAL A 635 -5.57 -24.00 -3.90
CA VAL A 635 -6.86 -23.28 -3.95
C VAL A 635 -7.70 -23.81 -5.12
N GLU A 636 -8.84 -24.40 -4.80
CA GLU A 636 -9.69 -25.15 -5.73
C GLU A 636 -10.65 -24.23 -6.48
N SER A 637 -11.33 -23.34 -5.74
CA SER A 637 -12.29 -22.40 -6.31
C SER A 637 -12.43 -21.13 -5.48
N ILE A 638 -12.91 -20.07 -6.14
CA ILE A 638 -13.32 -18.82 -5.49
C ILE A 638 -14.74 -18.45 -5.94
N SER A 639 -15.55 -17.95 -5.03
CA SER A 639 -16.85 -17.35 -5.33
C SER A 639 -16.89 -15.92 -4.79
N ILE A 640 -17.19 -14.95 -5.66
CA ILE A 640 -17.11 -13.53 -5.31
C ILE A 640 -18.50 -12.89 -5.38
N ILE A 641 -18.82 -12.10 -4.37
CA ILE A 641 -20.02 -11.26 -4.31
C ILE A 641 -19.56 -9.81 -4.39
N TYR A 642 -19.89 -9.14 -5.49
CA TYR A 642 -19.56 -7.75 -5.74
C TYR A 642 -20.68 -6.81 -5.31
N ASP A 643 -20.33 -5.55 -5.06
CA ASP A 643 -21.27 -4.45 -4.89
C ASP A 643 -21.56 -3.79 -6.25
N ASN A 644 -22.84 -3.70 -6.60
CA ASN A 644 -23.35 -2.89 -7.70
C ASN A 644 -24.23 -1.78 -7.10
N ASP A 645 -23.60 -0.66 -6.72
CA ASP A 645 -24.27 0.55 -6.23
C ASP A 645 -25.18 0.34 -5.00
N GLY A 646 -24.73 -0.50 -4.04
CA GLY A 646 -25.46 -0.80 -2.81
C GLY A 646 -26.26 -2.11 -2.85
N HIS A 647 -26.19 -2.86 -3.94
CA HIS A 647 -26.81 -4.18 -4.09
C HIS A 647 -25.78 -5.25 -4.42
N GLY A 648 -25.82 -6.36 -3.68
CA GLY A 648 -24.91 -7.48 -3.90
C GLY A 648 -25.25 -8.26 -5.16
N THR A 649 -24.23 -8.61 -5.94
CA THR A 649 -24.41 -9.51 -7.09
C THR A 649 -24.74 -10.93 -6.63
N ILE A 650 -25.23 -11.74 -7.57
CA ILE A 650 -25.23 -13.20 -7.39
C ILE A 650 -23.77 -13.67 -7.29
N PRO A 651 -23.41 -14.62 -6.40
CA PRO A 651 -22.04 -15.12 -6.30
C PRO A 651 -21.52 -15.65 -7.64
N ILE A 652 -20.42 -15.08 -8.13
CA ILE A 652 -19.75 -15.50 -9.37
C ILE A 652 -18.64 -16.47 -8.98
N THR A 653 -18.70 -17.71 -9.48
CA THR A 653 -17.81 -18.80 -9.04
C THR A 653 -16.86 -19.23 -10.15
N HIS A 654 -15.57 -19.38 -9.80
CA HIS A 654 -14.50 -19.82 -10.68
C HIS A 654 -13.76 -21.02 -10.07
N GLY A 655 -13.59 -22.10 -10.85
CA GLY A 655 -13.08 -23.40 -10.38
C GLY A 655 -14.21 -24.38 -10.01
N GLU A 656 -13.89 -25.66 -9.82
CA GLU A 656 -14.87 -26.68 -9.43
C GLU A 656 -15.10 -26.70 -7.91
N LYS A 657 -16.35 -26.93 -7.48
CA LYS A 657 -16.68 -27.14 -6.06
C LYS A 657 -16.15 -28.50 -5.60
N GLY A 658 -14.90 -28.53 -5.15
CA GLY A 658 -14.31 -29.69 -4.47
C GLY A 658 -14.73 -29.79 -3.01
N GLY A 659 -14.40 -30.91 -2.37
CA GLY A 659 -14.64 -31.19 -0.95
C GLY A 659 -13.63 -30.55 0.01
N GLY A 660 -12.86 -29.55 -0.45
CA GLY A 660 -11.86 -28.83 0.35
C GLY A 660 -12.47 -28.00 1.49
N LYS A 661 -11.59 -27.40 2.29
CA LYS A 661 -11.95 -26.47 3.37
C LYS A 661 -12.54 -25.19 2.78
N PHE A 662 -13.57 -24.66 3.43
CA PHE A 662 -14.28 -23.45 3.01
C PHE A 662 -13.99 -22.29 3.96
N TYR A 663 -13.72 -21.11 3.42
CA TYR A 663 -13.57 -19.88 4.20
C TYR A 663 -14.20 -18.68 3.49
N SER A 664 -14.99 -17.88 4.24
CA SER A 664 -15.59 -16.63 3.75
C SER A 664 -14.81 -15.41 4.23
N VAL A 665 -14.17 -14.71 3.30
CA VAL A 665 -13.63 -13.36 3.50
C VAL A 665 -14.79 -12.36 3.40
N ARG A 666 -15.23 -11.81 4.54
CA ARG A 666 -16.25 -10.76 4.59
C ARG A 666 -15.61 -9.43 4.94
N LEU A 667 -15.69 -8.48 4.01
CA LEU A 667 -15.14 -7.15 4.21
C LEU A 667 -16.16 -6.31 4.97
N ALA A 668 -15.71 -5.57 6.00
CA ALA A 668 -16.51 -4.56 6.70
C ALA A 668 -16.76 -3.31 5.83
N TYR A 669 -17.46 -3.49 4.72
CA TYR A 669 -17.79 -2.45 3.74
C TYR A 669 -18.57 -1.28 4.36
N PRO A 670 -18.30 -0.01 3.98
CA PRO A 670 -17.26 0.46 3.05
C PRO A 670 -15.87 0.67 3.67
N TYR A 671 -15.70 0.36 4.95
CA TYR A 671 -14.51 0.71 5.71
C TYR A 671 -13.37 -0.29 5.56
N GLU A 672 -13.68 -1.49 5.09
CA GLU A 672 -12.71 -2.50 4.71
C GLU A 672 -12.82 -2.80 3.22
N TYR A 673 -11.72 -2.66 2.50
CA TYR A 673 -11.62 -2.93 1.07
C TYR A 673 -10.29 -3.64 0.78
N LEU A 674 -10.27 -4.49 -0.25
CA LEU A 674 -9.06 -5.19 -0.65
C LEU A 674 -8.10 -4.24 -1.35
N ARG A 675 -6.80 -4.35 -1.03
CA ARG A 675 -5.72 -3.52 -1.60
C ARG A 675 -4.80 -4.31 -2.50
N SER A 676 -4.52 -5.57 -2.15
CA SER A 676 -3.67 -6.44 -2.93
C SER A 676 -3.99 -7.91 -2.68
N ILE A 677 -3.43 -8.76 -3.55
CA ILE A 677 -3.39 -10.21 -3.39
C ILE A 677 -1.94 -10.66 -3.31
N SER A 678 -1.66 -11.70 -2.56
CA SER A 678 -0.34 -12.35 -2.51
C SER A 678 -0.50 -13.85 -2.34
N GLY A 679 0.58 -14.62 -2.49
CA GLY A 679 0.51 -16.07 -2.36
C GLY A 679 1.76 -16.77 -2.88
N TYR A 680 1.62 -18.06 -3.19
CA TYR A 680 2.70 -18.88 -3.72
C TYR A 680 2.26 -19.60 -4.99
N LEU A 681 3.19 -19.73 -5.93
CA LEU A 681 3.08 -20.52 -7.14
C LEU A 681 3.97 -21.76 -7.01
N ARG A 682 3.51 -22.90 -7.52
CA ARG A 682 4.30 -24.12 -7.58
C ARG A 682 4.57 -24.50 -9.03
N GLU A 683 5.82 -24.89 -9.31
CA GLU A 683 6.16 -25.47 -10.60
C GLU A 683 5.74 -26.94 -10.67
N HIS A 684 4.97 -27.29 -11.69
CA HIS A 684 4.57 -28.65 -11.99
C HIS A 684 4.62 -28.88 -13.51
N LEU A 685 5.48 -29.81 -13.96
CA LEU A 685 5.66 -30.15 -15.38
C LEU A 685 5.95 -28.93 -16.30
N GLY A 686 6.71 -27.95 -15.79
CA GLY A 686 7.05 -26.72 -16.52
C GLY A 686 5.94 -25.65 -16.54
N ARG A 687 4.87 -25.83 -15.76
CA ARG A 687 3.80 -24.84 -15.56
C ARG A 687 3.79 -24.32 -14.13
N LEU A 688 3.45 -23.05 -13.95
CA LEU A 688 3.30 -22.43 -12.63
C LEU A 688 1.84 -22.45 -12.21
N ILE A 689 1.49 -23.24 -11.18
CA ILE A 689 0.11 -23.37 -10.70
C ILE A 689 -0.03 -22.58 -9.40
N LEU A 690 -1.20 -21.96 -9.19
CA LEU A 690 -1.53 -21.24 -7.95
C LEU A 690 -1.60 -22.20 -6.75
N GLN A 691 -0.63 -22.14 -5.84
CA GLN A 691 -0.54 -23.02 -4.67
C GLN A 691 -1.29 -22.45 -3.47
N SER A 692 -1.19 -21.14 -3.26
CA SER A 692 -1.93 -20.46 -2.20
C SER A 692 -2.24 -19.02 -2.55
N ILE A 693 -3.25 -18.47 -1.88
CA ILE A 693 -3.64 -17.06 -2.00
C ILE A 693 -3.94 -16.44 -0.64
N SER A 694 -3.58 -15.17 -0.50
CA SER A 694 -3.93 -14.29 0.60
C SER A 694 -4.54 -13.01 0.02
N PHE A 695 -5.54 -12.47 0.71
CA PHE A 695 -6.12 -11.17 0.36
C PHE A 695 -5.72 -10.15 1.42
N ASN A 696 -5.09 -9.06 1.03
CA ASN A 696 -4.70 -8.00 1.94
C ASN A 696 -5.71 -6.86 1.82
N SER A 697 -6.44 -6.58 2.90
CA SER A 697 -7.31 -5.41 3.00
C SER A 697 -6.55 -4.20 3.55
N ASN A 698 -7.22 -3.06 3.58
CA ASN A 698 -6.75 -1.88 4.32
C ASN A 698 -6.65 -2.07 5.83
N ARG A 699 -7.20 -3.16 6.38
CA ARG A 699 -7.23 -3.42 7.83
C ARG A 699 -6.45 -4.65 8.25
N ARG A 700 -6.45 -5.70 7.43
CA ARG A 700 -5.91 -7.02 7.81
C ARG A 700 -5.59 -7.88 6.59
N LYS A 701 -4.85 -8.95 6.83
CA LYS A 701 -4.60 -10.02 5.87
C LYS A 701 -5.57 -11.18 6.11
N TYR A 702 -6.13 -11.72 5.03
CA TYR A 702 -6.90 -12.96 5.01
C TYR A 702 -6.10 -14.06 4.34
N GLY A 703 -6.18 -15.28 4.86
CA GLY A 703 -5.37 -16.42 4.42
C GLY A 703 -4.07 -16.55 5.23
N PRO A 704 -3.08 -17.31 4.75
CA PRO A 704 -3.04 -17.95 3.42
C PRO A 704 -4.06 -19.09 3.28
N PHE A 705 -4.66 -19.19 2.09
CA PHE A 705 -5.52 -20.29 1.69
C PHE A 705 -4.73 -21.20 0.75
N GLY A 706 -4.44 -22.43 1.19
CA GLY A 706 -3.51 -23.35 0.54
C GLY A 706 -2.15 -23.44 1.27
N ARG A 707 -1.13 -24.03 0.63
CA ARG A 707 0.23 -24.14 1.21
C ARG A 707 1.16 -23.01 0.75
N GLU A 708 1.96 -22.50 1.68
CA GLU A 708 2.99 -21.48 1.40
C GLU A 708 4.32 -22.15 0.98
N VAL A 709 4.28 -22.87 -0.14
CA VAL A 709 5.46 -23.58 -0.69
C VAL A 709 5.58 -23.27 -2.17
N GLY A 710 6.78 -22.86 -2.60
CA GLY A 710 7.09 -22.55 -4.00
C GLY A 710 7.58 -21.12 -4.19
N ILE A 711 7.30 -20.54 -5.36
CA ILE A 711 7.71 -19.19 -5.74
C ILE A 711 6.68 -18.20 -5.19
N PRO A 712 7.05 -17.29 -4.27
CA PRO A 712 6.11 -16.30 -3.76
C PRO A 712 5.74 -15.28 -4.85
N PHE A 713 4.50 -14.80 -4.79
CA PHE A 713 4.04 -13.65 -5.58
C PHE A 713 3.31 -12.64 -4.68
N SER A 714 3.42 -11.36 -5.01
CA SER A 714 2.59 -10.32 -4.42
C SER A 714 2.20 -9.29 -5.47
N GLY A 715 0.91 -8.98 -5.54
CA GLY A 715 0.43 -7.76 -6.16
C GLY A 715 0.97 -6.54 -5.43
N PRO A 716 1.34 -5.46 -6.14
CA PRO A 716 1.75 -4.23 -5.51
C PRO A 716 0.61 -3.73 -4.60
N SER A 717 0.93 -3.32 -3.36
CA SER A 717 -0.02 -2.72 -2.44
C SER A 717 -0.25 -1.26 -2.80
N THR A 718 -0.74 -1.03 -4.01
CA THR A 718 -1.05 0.30 -4.52
C THR A 718 -2.10 0.91 -3.60
N GLY A 719 -2.00 2.19 -3.21
CA GLY A 719 -3.08 2.97 -2.55
C GLY A 719 -4.46 3.02 -3.25
N GLY A 720 -4.79 2.02 -4.07
CA GLY A 720 -6.07 1.73 -4.70
C GLY A 720 -6.77 0.56 -4.00
N LYS A 721 -8.05 0.36 -4.31
CA LYS A 721 -8.85 -0.80 -3.92
C LYS A 721 -9.03 -1.76 -5.10
N ILE A 722 -9.13 -3.04 -4.81
CA ILE A 722 -9.51 -4.06 -5.78
C ILE A 722 -11.02 -3.98 -5.99
N VAL A 723 -11.44 -3.92 -7.26
CA VAL A 723 -12.84 -3.74 -7.68
C VAL A 723 -13.35 -4.88 -8.57
N GLY A 724 -12.54 -5.90 -8.81
CA GLY A 724 -12.84 -6.96 -9.75
C GLY A 724 -11.72 -7.97 -9.84
N PHE A 725 -12.00 -9.16 -10.36
CA PHE A 725 -11.00 -10.18 -10.60
C PHE A 725 -11.10 -10.78 -12.00
N TYR A 726 -10.00 -11.34 -12.46
CA TYR A 726 -9.89 -12.09 -13.71
C TYR A 726 -8.83 -13.17 -13.55
N GLY A 727 -8.76 -14.14 -14.44
CA GLY A 727 -7.76 -15.21 -14.35
C GLY A 727 -8.04 -16.35 -15.30
N SER A 728 -7.54 -17.53 -14.96
CA SER A 728 -7.92 -18.76 -15.67
C SER A 728 -8.20 -19.90 -14.69
N CYS A 729 -9.07 -20.80 -15.11
CA CYS A 729 -9.45 -21.97 -14.35
C CYS A 729 -9.56 -23.19 -15.27
N ASN A 730 -9.34 -24.36 -14.68
CA ASN A 730 -9.68 -25.63 -15.31
C ASN A 730 -10.43 -26.46 -14.27
N ARG A 731 -9.87 -27.58 -13.79
CA ARG A 731 -10.41 -28.28 -12.61
C ARG A 731 -10.23 -27.46 -11.31
N HIS A 732 -9.14 -26.72 -11.21
CA HIS A 732 -8.79 -25.85 -10.07
C HIS A 732 -8.52 -24.42 -10.55
N LEU A 733 -8.39 -23.48 -9.61
CA LEU A 733 -8.00 -22.11 -9.92
C LEU A 733 -6.52 -22.07 -10.34
N GLU A 734 -6.25 -21.81 -11.62
CA GLU A 734 -4.88 -21.90 -12.18
C GLU A 734 -4.13 -20.57 -12.12
N SER A 735 -4.85 -19.45 -12.29
CA SER A 735 -4.31 -18.11 -12.10
C SER A 735 -5.36 -17.10 -11.64
N ILE A 736 -4.87 -16.01 -11.04
CA ILE A 736 -5.71 -14.91 -10.56
C ILE A 736 -5.02 -13.55 -10.73
N GLY A 737 -5.78 -12.59 -11.24
CA GLY A 737 -5.47 -11.17 -11.32
C GLY A 737 -6.64 -10.35 -10.80
N ALA A 738 -6.41 -9.07 -10.56
CA ALA A 738 -7.36 -8.16 -9.94
C ALA A 738 -7.44 -6.83 -10.70
N TYR A 739 -8.62 -6.21 -10.78
CA TYR A 739 -8.80 -4.82 -11.24
C TYR A 739 -8.63 -3.86 -10.08
N LEU A 740 -7.96 -2.73 -10.32
CA LEU A 740 -7.70 -1.69 -9.31
C LEU A 740 -8.41 -0.38 -9.67
N GLU A 741 -8.87 0.32 -8.64
CA GLU A 741 -9.31 1.71 -8.70
C GLU A 741 -8.78 2.52 -7.52
N PRO A 742 -8.56 3.83 -7.66
CA PRO A 742 -8.11 4.67 -6.55
C PRO A 742 -9.08 4.61 -5.36
N VAL A 743 -8.54 4.58 -4.14
CA VAL A 743 -9.34 4.77 -2.94
C VAL A 743 -9.74 6.24 -2.89
N SER A 744 -10.99 6.57 -3.21
CA SER A 744 -11.47 7.93 -2.99
C SER A 744 -11.63 8.17 -1.48
N HIS A 745 -10.67 8.86 -0.87
CA HIS A 745 -10.79 9.42 0.50
C HIS A 745 -12.07 10.28 0.64
N ARG A 746 -12.54 10.89 -0.46
CA ARG A 746 -13.97 11.21 -0.60
C ARG A 746 -14.74 9.94 -0.89
N HIS A 747 -15.07 9.17 0.14
CA HIS A 747 -15.92 8.01 -0.05
C HIS A 747 -17.18 8.53 -0.74
N HIS A 748 -17.59 7.89 -1.83
CA HIS A 748 -18.72 8.35 -2.62
C HIS A 748 -19.87 8.71 -1.67
N VAL A 749 -20.23 10.00 -1.64
CA VAL A 749 -21.41 10.44 -0.91
C VAL A 749 -22.57 9.71 -1.57
N ARG A 750 -23.13 8.72 -0.87
CA ARG A 750 -24.14 7.84 -1.46
C ARG A 750 -25.46 8.59 -1.53
N ILE A 751 -26.13 8.48 -2.66
CA ILE A 751 -27.41 9.13 -2.90
C ILE A 751 -28.47 8.04 -2.73
N VAL A 752 -29.37 8.20 -1.77
CA VAL A 752 -30.44 7.22 -1.52
C VAL A 752 -31.79 7.91 -1.61
N GLY A 753 -32.75 7.28 -2.28
CA GLY A 753 -34.03 7.87 -2.64
C GLY A 753 -34.01 8.49 -4.05
N PRO A 754 -34.90 9.45 -4.36
CA PRO A 754 -35.93 9.97 -3.47
C PRO A 754 -37.10 8.97 -3.33
N PHE A 755 -37.64 8.86 -2.12
CA PHE A 755 -38.81 8.05 -1.80
C PHE A 755 -40.05 8.94 -1.77
N GLY A 756 -41.04 8.66 -2.60
CA GLY A 756 -42.30 9.43 -2.65
C GLY A 756 -42.90 9.55 -4.04
N GLY A 757 -43.78 10.53 -4.22
CA GLY A 757 -44.42 10.83 -5.51
C GLY A 757 -43.61 11.74 -6.42
N ASN A 758 -44.08 11.89 -7.66
CA ASN A 758 -43.47 12.75 -8.69
C ASN A 758 -44.02 14.19 -8.71
N GLY A 759 -44.88 14.55 -7.76
CA GLY A 759 -45.40 15.91 -7.59
C GLY A 759 -44.35 16.89 -7.05
N GLY A 760 -44.70 18.16 -6.92
CA GLY A 760 -43.83 19.19 -6.34
C GLY A 760 -42.70 19.69 -7.24
N GLY A 761 -42.18 20.88 -6.94
CA GLY A 761 -40.90 21.38 -7.47
C GLY A 761 -39.69 20.65 -6.87
N PRO A 762 -38.64 20.34 -7.64
CA PRO A 762 -37.44 19.70 -7.12
C PRO A 762 -36.60 20.67 -6.27
N TRP A 763 -35.97 20.14 -5.23
CA TRP A 763 -35.04 20.85 -4.37
C TRP A 763 -33.89 19.95 -3.96
N ASP A 764 -32.73 20.57 -3.72
CA ASP A 764 -31.50 19.91 -3.30
C ASP A 764 -30.72 20.87 -2.41
N GLU A 765 -30.52 20.52 -1.14
CA GLU A 765 -29.78 21.34 -0.18
C GLU A 765 -28.25 21.19 -0.33
N GLY A 766 -27.78 20.30 -1.20
CA GLY A 766 -26.36 20.04 -1.39
C GLY A 766 -25.77 19.13 -0.30
N ARG A 767 -24.44 19.17 -0.18
CA ARG A 767 -23.66 18.29 0.71
C ARG A 767 -22.94 19.11 1.77
N HIS A 768 -23.19 18.80 3.04
CA HIS A 768 -22.61 19.44 4.22
C HIS A 768 -21.65 18.49 4.98
N THR A 769 -21.12 18.90 6.13
CA THR A 769 -20.31 17.98 6.97
C THR A 769 -21.14 17.15 7.94
N GLY A 770 -22.33 17.61 8.29
CA GLY A 770 -23.28 16.87 9.14
C GLY A 770 -24.60 17.61 9.34
N LEU A 771 -25.51 16.99 10.08
CA LEU A 771 -26.77 17.58 10.52
C LEU A 771 -26.66 17.99 11.99
N ARG A 772 -27.20 19.16 12.35
CA ARG A 772 -27.33 19.60 13.75
C ARG A 772 -28.77 19.50 14.24
N GLN A 773 -29.71 19.87 13.38
CA GLN A 773 -31.12 19.94 13.73
C GLN A 773 -32.01 19.57 12.54
N ILE A 774 -33.12 18.91 12.80
CA ILE A 774 -34.17 18.63 11.79
C ILE A 774 -35.50 19.11 12.36
N ILE A 775 -36.19 19.98 11.63
CA ILE A 775 -37.48 20.55 11.99
C ILE A 775 -38.52 20.00 11.02
N ILE A 776 -39.52 19.32 11.56
CA ILE A 776 -40.56 18.63 10.80
C ILE A 776 -41.91 19.23 11.17
N ARG A 777 -42.74 19.55 10.17
CA ARG A 777 -44.17 19.80 10.37
C ARG A 777 -45.00 18.74 9.69
N CYS A 778 -45.98 18.22 10.42
CA CYS A 778 -46.80 17.11 9.96
C CYS A 778 -48.25 17.20 10.45
N GLY A 779 -49.14 16.53 9.73
CA GLY A 779 -50.53 16.30 10.10
C GLY A 779 -50.94 14.89 9.68
N THR A 780 -51.88 14.79 8.72
CA THR A 780 -52.18 13.52 8.05
C THR A 780 -51.07 13.06 7.10
N VAL A 781 -50.29 14.02 6.57
CA VAL A 781 -49.11 13.80 5.72
C VAL A 781 -47.95 14.71 6.20
N MET A 782 -46.75 14.49 5.67
CA MET A 782 -45.60 15.38 5.88
C MET A 782 -45.84 16.69 5.14
N ASP A 783 -45.81 17.79 5.90
CA ASP A 783 -46.22 19.10 5.40
C ASP A 783 -45.02 19.99 5.08
N SER A 784 -43.98 19.95 5.92
CA SER A 784 -42.69 20.53 5.57
C SER A 784 -41.53 19.93 6.36
N ILE A 785 -40.33 20.01 5.80
CA ILE A 785 -39.07 19.71 6.47
C ILE A 785 -38.08 20.87 6.31
N LYS A 786 -37.29 21.13 7.34
CA LYS A 786 -36.17 22.09 7.33
C LYS A 786 -35.01 21.48 8.13
N CYS A 787 -33.79 21.61 7.64
CA CYS A 787 -32.61 21.13 8.35
C CYS A 787 -31.67 22.28 8.69
N VAL A 788 -30.95 22.14 9.80
CA VAL A 788 -29.78 22.97 10.12
C VAL A 788 -28.56 22.06 10.03
N TYR A 789 -27.61 22.44 9.19
CA TYR A 789 -26.41 21.68 8.88
C TYR A 789 -25.20 22.22 9.66
N ASP A 790 -24.21 21.35 9.79
CA ASP A 790 -22.84 21.70 10.18
C ASP A 790 -21.96 21.71 8.93
N ASP A 791 -21.11 22.73 8.80
CA ASP A 791 -20.12 22.89 7.72
C ASP A 791 -18.73 23.18 8.31
N ASN A 792 -18.02 22.13 8.74
CA ASN A 792 -16.74 22.23 9.43
C ASN A 792 -16.81 23.07 10.72
N GLY A 793 -17.83 22.84 11.55
CA GLY A 793 -18.00 23.53 12.84
C GLY A 793 -18.80 24.82 12.79
N THR A 794 -19.15 25.33 11.61
CA THR A 794 -20.10 26.45 11.45
C THR A 794 -21.52 25.95 11.16
N SER A 795 -22.52 26.65 11.68
CA SER A 795 -23.93 26.29 11.47
C SER A 795 -24.44 26.91 10.17
N SER A 796 -25.04 26.10 9.31
CA SER A 796 -25.66 26.52 8.04
C SER A 796 -27.16 26.22 8.09
N ASP A 797 -28.02 27.19 7.81
CA ASP A 797 -29.47 27.05 7.90
C ASP A 797 -30.05 26.68 6.54
N GLY A 798 -30.68 25.51 6.45
CA GLY A 798 -31.26 25.00 5.21
C GLY A 798 -32.61 25.64 4.88
N SER A 799 -33.05 25.50 3.63
CA SER A 799 -34.36 26.00 3.22
C SER A 799 -35.49 25.13 3.79
N LYS A 800 -36.66 25.75 4.00
CA LYS A 800 -37.88 25.01 4.37
C LYS A 800 -38.55 24.50 3.09
N HIS A 801 -38.76 23.19 3.02
CA HIS A 801 -39.39 22.51 1.89
C HIS A 801 -40.80 22.07 2.26
N GLY A 802 -41.81 22.61 1.57
CA GLY A 802 -43.24 22.47 1.88
C GLY A 802 -43.85 23.73 2.54
N ALA A 803 -45.19 23.83 2.58
CA ALA A 803 -45.87 25.04 3.04
C ALA A 803 -45.75 25.25 4.56
N GLY A 804 -45.68 24.17 5.34
CA GLY A 804 -45.53 24.21 6.81
C GLY A 804 -46.78 24.69 7.53
N ARG A 805 -47.96 24.37 6.98
CA ARG A 805 -49.31 24.53 7.54
C ARG A 805 -49.74 23.36 8.44
N GLY A 806 -48.92 22.31 8.55
CA GLY A 806 -49.16 21.16 9.40
C GLY A 806 -49.40 21.54 10.88
N PRO A 807 -50.37 20.92 11.57
CA PRO A 807 -50.75 21.29 12.94
C PRO A 807 -49.72 20.91 14.00
N TYR A 808 -48.84 19.93 13.72
CA TYR A 808 -47.81 19.47 14.66
C TYR A 808 -46.43 19.84 14.15
N SER A 809 -45.58 20.32 15.06
CA SER A 809 -44.18 20.71 14.79
C SER A 809 -43.27 19.93 15.72
N HIS A 810 -42.27 19.28 15.17
CA HIS A 810 -41.28 18.49 15.89
C HIS A 810 -39.88 18.96 15.54
N THR A 811 -39.01 19.02 16.54
CA THR A 811 -37.61 19.42 16.38
C THR A 811 -36.73 18.29 16.92
N ILE A 812 -35.84 17.80 16.07
CA ILE A 812 -34.79 16.84 16.40
C ILE A 812 -33.50 17.64 16.59
N GLU A 813 -32.92 17.58 17.78
CA GLU A 813 -31.60 18.14 18.08
C GLU A 813 -30.62 16.99 18.31
N LEU A 814 -29.46 17.05 17.64
CA LEU A 814 -28.39 16.07 17.78
C LEU A 814 -27.37 16.55 18.81
N ASP A 815 -26.86 15.64 19.66
CA ASP A 815 -25.91 15.93 20.74
C ASP A 815 -24.48 16.28 20.25
N GLY A 816 -24.33 17.29 19.39
CA GLY A 816 -23.04 17.73 18.84
C GLY A 816 -22.38 16.70 17.91
N ALA A 817 -21.04 16.73 17.81
CA ALA A 817 -20.29 15.91 16.85
C ALA A 817 -20.40 14.39 17.04
N ASN A 818 -20.82 13.94 18.24
CA ASN A 818 -20.88 12.52 18.59
C ASN A 818 -22.22 11.87 18.23
N GLU A 819 -23.22 12.63 17.78
CA GLU A 819 -24.49 12.11 17.32
C GLU A 819 -24.80 12.53 15.88
N TYR A 820 -25.07 11.56 15.03
CA TYR A 820 -25.35 11.78 13.61
C TYR A 820 -26.43 10.81 13.11
N ILE A 821 -27.24 11.27 12.16
CA ILE A 821 -28.29 10.44 11.55
C ILE A 821 -27.67 9.39 10.61
N THR A 822 -28.02 8.12 10.79
CA THR A 822 -27.49 6.96 10.05
C THR A 822 -28.48 6.36 9.06
N SER A 823 -29.77 6.66 9.19
CA SER A 823 -30.79 6.22 8.21
C SER A 823 -32.08 7.02 8.31
N ILE A 824 -32.82 7.05 7.20
CA ILE A 824 -34.18 7.61 7.09
C ILE A 824 -35.14 6.50 6.66
N SER A 825 -36.33 6.44 7.26
CA SER A 825 -37.39 5.51 6.89
C SER A 825 -38.75 6.15 7.10
N GLY A 826 -39.81 5.55 6.57
CA GLY A 826 -41.15 6.12 6.69
C GLY A 826 -42.20 5.38 5.88
N TYR A 827 -43.38 5.99 5.77
CA TYR A 827 -44.48 5.48 4.97
C TYR A 827 -44.90 6.48 3.91
N LEU A 828 -45.21 5.97 2.71
CA LEU A 828 -45.77 6.70 1.59
C LEU A 828 -47.24 6.32 1.44
N GLY A 829 -48.10 7.28 1.13
CA GLY A 829 -49.52 7.00 0.99
C GLY A 829 -50.20 7.95 0.01
N GLN A 830 -51.37 7.54 -0.44
CA GLN A 830 -52.18 8.34 -1.36
C GLN A 830 -53.13 9.26 -0.58
N LEU A 831 -53.08 10.55 -0.88
CA LEU A 831 -54.04 11.55 -0.41
C LEU A 831 -54.67 12.23 -1.62
N ARG A 832 -55.94 11.93 -1.90
CA ARG A 832 -56.64 12.31 -3.15
C ARG A 832 -55.89 11.74 -4.38
N GLU A 833 -55.48 12.58 -5.33
CA GLU A 833 -54.71 12.17 -6.53
C GLU A 833 -53.19 12.27 -6.34
N MET A 834 -52.71 12.59 -5.13
CA MET A 834 -51.28 12.78 -4.84
C MET A 834 -50.72 11.59 -4.05
N TYR A 835 -49.49 11.19 -4.36
CA TYR A 835 -48.74 10.18 -3.61
C TYR A 835 -47.66 10.88 -2.78
N LEU A 836 -47.84 10.93 -1.46
CA LEU A 836 -47.11 11.82 -0.56
C LEU A 836 -46.44 11.04 0.58
N VAL A 837 -45.38 11.62 1.15
CA VAL A 837 -44.75 11.10 2.37
C VAL A 837 -45.71 11.28 3.54
N HIS A 838 -46.14 10.19 4.17
CA HIS A 838 -47.09 10.20 5.30
C HIS A 838 -46.41 10.20 6.67
N SER A 839 -45.26 9.53 6.79
CA SER A 839 -44.45 9.55 8.00
C SER A 839 -42.96 9.51 7.72
N LEU A 840 -42.18 10.02 8.68
CA LEU A 840 -40.72 9.98 8.70
C LEU A 840 -40.19 9.54 10.06
N THR A 841 -39.19 8.67 10.03
CA THR A 841 -38.42 8.19 11.17
C THR A 841 -36.94 8.31 10.84
N PHE A 842 -36.20 8.99 11.72
CA PHE A 842 -34.76 9.17 11.60
C PHE A 842 -34.06 8.35 12.68
N ARG A 843 -33.07 7.56 12.30
CA ARG A 843 -32.22 6.84 13.27
C ARG A 843 -30.86 7.51 13.31
N SER A 844 -30.35 7.79 14.50
CA SER A 844 -28.96 8.21 14.74
C SER A 844 -28.10 7.02 15.13
N ASN A 845 -26.79 7.24 15.26
CA ASN A 845 -25.86 6.29 15.88
C ASN A 845 -26.14 6.05 17.38
N LYS A 846 -27.02 6.84 18.01
CA LYS A 846 -27.35 6.71 19.44
C LYS A 846 -28.80 6.28 19.71
N ARG A 847 -29.77 6.75 18.92
CA ARG A 847 -31.21 6.62 19.20
C ARG A 847 -32.07 6.76 17.95
N VAL A 848 -33.39 6.60 18.11
CA VAL A 848 -34.37 6.74 17.03
C VAL A 848 -35.30 7.90 17.34
N TYR A 849 -35.60 8.70 16.31
CA TYR A 849 -36.48 9.87 16.35
C TYR A 849 -37.69 9.64 15.42
N GLY A 850 -38.89 9.80 15.96
CA GLY A 850 -40.14 9.52 15.27
C GLY A 850 -40.78 8.20 15.73
N PRO A 851 -41.73 7.64 14.95
CA PRO A 851 -42.24 8.17 13.68
C PRO A 851 -42.98 9.50 13.86
N TYR A 852 -42.75 10.43 12.95
CA TYR A 852 -43.51 11.68 12.85
C TYR A 852 -44.51 11.55 11.70
N GLY A 853 -45.80 11.84 11.94
CA GLY A 853 -46.88 11.65 10.95
C GLY A 853 -47.67 10.34 11.14
N GLN A 854 -48.38 9.90 10.09
CA GLN A 854 -49.17 8.66 10.13
C GLN A 854 -48.47 7.52 9.38
N GLU A 855 -48.27 6.39 10.04
CA GLU A 855 -47.69 5.18 9.43
C GLU A 855 -48.74 4.43 8.59
N LYS A 856 -49.17 5.04 7.48
CA LYS A 856 -50.15 4.47 6.55
C LYS A 856 -49.59 4.42 5.13
N GLY A 857 -49.75 3.25 4.50
CA GLY A 857 -49.38 3.00 3.11
C GLY A 857 -48.11 2.15 2.95
N SER A 858 -47.30 2.43 1.94
CA SER A 858 -46.11 1.66 1.58
C SER A 858 -44.89 2.10 2.39
N TYR A 859 -44.24 1.17 3.08
CA TYR A 859 -43.02 1.44 3.83
C TYR A 859 -41.81 1.67 2.91
N PHE A 860 -40.90 2.56 3.32
CA PHE A 860 -39.58 2.74 2.72
C PHE A 860 -38.51 2.88 3.80
N SER A 861 -37.28 2.45 3.49
CA SER A 861 -36.10 2.77 4.31
C SER A 861 -34.87 2.93 3.44
N SER A 862 -33.95 3.80 3.88
CA SER A 862 -32.58 3.75 3.39
C SER A 862 -31.87 2.49 3.88
N PRO A 863 -30.87 1.97 3.16
CA PRO A 863 -30.04 0.86 3.65
C PRO A 863 -29.37 1.21 5.00
N PRO A 864 -29.25 0.25 5.93
CA PRO A 864 -28.59 0.48 7.21
C PRO A 864 -27.07 0.58 7.04
N ASN A 865 -26.41 1.35 7.93
CA ASN A 865 -24.94 1.42 8.07
C ASN A 865 -24.15 1.92 6.83
N ILE A 866 -24.77 2.72 5.96
CA ILE A 866 -24.11 3.24 4.76
C ILE A 866 -23.40 4.60 4.96
N GLY A 867 -23.48 5.18 6.17
CA GLY A 867 -22.84 6.44 6.53
C GLY A 867 -23.72 7.34 7.39
N LYS A 868 -23.24 8.55 7.69
CA LYS A 868 -24.05 9.65 8.24
C LYS A 868 -24.73 10.43 7.13
N ILE A 869 -25.96 10.89 7.36
CA ILE A 869 -26.64 11.81 6.45
C ILE A 869 -25.99 13.19 6.54
N VAL A 870 -25.59 13.72 5.38
CA VAL A 870 -24.92 15.02 5.23
C VAL A 870 -25.69 16.00 4.35
N GLY A 871 -26.84 15.61 3.83
CA GLY A 871 -27.67 16.46 2.97
C GLY A 871 -28.96 15.75 2.63
N LEU A 872 -30.00 16.53 2.34
CA LEU A 872 -31.29 16.03 1.88
C LEU A 872 -31.65 16.69 0.55
N TYR A 873 -32.39 15.96 -0.27
CA TYR A 873 -32.96 16.45 -1.52
C TYR A 873 -34.34 15.83 -1.72
N GLY A 874 -35.16 16.38 -2.62
CA GLY A 874 -36.50 15.85 -2.82
C GLY A 874 -37.37 16.72 -3.70
N ARG A 875 -38.68 16.61 -3.51
CA ARG A 875 -39.69 17.45 -4.17
C ARG A 875 -40.74 17.90 -3.17
N SER A 876 -41.19 19.14 -3.30
CA SER A 876 -42.25 19.68 -2.43
C SER A 876 -42.90 20.91 -3.04
N ASP A 877 -44.21 21.07 -2.85
CA ASP A 877 -44.91 22.34 -3.02
C ASP A 877 -45.70 22.67 -1.74
N THR A 878 -46.93 22.17 -1.65
CA THR A 878 -47.80 22.34 -0.47
C THR A 878 -47.45 21.38 0.65
N HIS A 879 -47.05 20.17 0.28
CA HIS A 879 -46.64 19.08 1.17
C HIS A 879 -45.28 18.54 0.70
N LEU A 880 -44.71 17.59 1.45
CA LEU A 880 -43.51 16.88 1.06
C LEU A 880 -43.87 15.69 0.15
N ASP A 881 -43.61 15.83 -1.15
CA ASP A 881 -43.94 14.83 -2.16
C ASP A 881 -42.98 13.64 -2.13
N CYS A 882 -41.67 13.90 -2.08
CA CYS A 882 -40.64 12.87 -1.95
C CYS A 882 -39.38 13.39 -1.25
N ILE A 883 -38.59 12.46 -0.72
CA ILE A 883 -37.36 12.77 0.03
C ILE A 883 -36.26 11.74 -0.22
N GLY A 884 -35.05 12.22 -0.44
CA GLY A 884 -33.82 11.45 -0.54
C GLY A 884 -32.72 12.09 0.32
N ALA A 885 -31.62 11.36 0.48
CA ALA A 885 -30.52 11.75 1.35
C ALA A 885 -29.15 11.45 0.73
N TYR A 886 -28.20 12.33 1.04
CA TYR A 886 -26.77 12.17 0.80
C TYR A 886 -26.12 11.57 2.05
N PHE A 887 -25.39 10.47 1.89
CA PHE A 887 -24.69 9.80 2.98
C PHE A 887 -23.18 9.95 2.82
N ALA A 888 -22.51 10.49 3.83
CA ALA A 888 -21.06 10.48 3.93
C ALA A 888 -20.59 9.37 4.88
N PRO A 889 -19.40 8.80 4.65
CA PRO A 889 -18.74 7.95 5.64
C PRO A 889 -18.53 8.74 6.95
N VAL A 890 -18.54 8.03 8.06
CA VAL A 890 -18.12 8.59 9.35
C VAL A 890 -16.67 8.16 9.55
N PHE A 891 -15.76 9.13 9.54
CA PHE A 891 -14.38 8.93 9.99
C PHE A 891 -14.37 9.17 11.49
N ASP A 892 -14.62 8.12 12.27
CA ASP A 892 -14.34 8.20 13.70
C ASP A 892 -12.82 8.19 13.86
N HIS A 893 -12.23 9.35 14.13
CA HIS A 893 -10.86 9.51 14.68
C HIS A 893 -10.74 8.97 16.12
N LEU A 894 -11.69 8.12 16.54
CA LEU A 894 -11.73 7.42 17.81
C LEU A 894 -12.13 5.96 17.54
N ASN A 895 -11.13 5.17 17.15
CA ASN A 895 -11.09 3.70 17.26
C ASN A 895 -12.38 2.89 16.92
N PRO A 896 -12.54 2.43 15.66
CA PRO A 896 -13.38 1.29 15.35
C PRO A 896 -12.51 0.05 15.08
N ALA A 897 -11.85 -0.51 16.11
CA ALA A 897 -10.98 -1.69 15.94
C ALA A 897 -10.98 -2.70 17.11
N ASN A 898 -12.05 -2.70 17.92
CA ASN A 898 -12.12 -3.50 19.15
C ASN A 898 -13.45 -4.25 19.30
N THR A 899 -14.12 -4.63 18.21
CA THR A 899 -15.34 -5.45 18.25
C THR A 899 -15.35 -6.52 17.17
N VAL A 900 -16.01 -7.64 17.45
CA VAL A 900 -16.23 -8.75 16.52
C VAL A 900 -17.67 -9.26 16.61
N GLY A 901 -18.24 -9.65 15.48
CA GLY A 901 -19.62 -10.11 15.38
C GLY A 901 -20.59 -8.94 15.15
N PRO A 902 -21.90 -9.10 15.41
CA PRO A 902 -22.51 -10.26 16.07
C PRO A 902 -22.78 -11.41 15.07
N PHE A 903 -22.58 -12.63 15.53
CA PHE A 903 -22.86 -13.86 14.78
C PHE A 903 -24.25 -14.37 15.14
N GLY A 904 -25.15 -14.50 14.16
CA GLY A 904 -26.52 -14.98 14.39
C GLY A 904 -27.57 -14.37 13.47
N GLY A 905 -28.83 -14.45 13.87
CA GLY A 905 -29.96 -13.86 13.17
C GLY A 905 -30.21 -12.40 13.56
N GLY A 906 -30.88 -11.65 12.68
CA GLY A 906 -31.19 -10.22 12.85
C GLY A 906 -32.48 -9.91 13.64
N SER A 907 -33.11 -10.92 14.24
CA SER A 907 -34.34 -10.76 15.05
C SER A 907 -34.02 -10.63 16.54
N GLY A 908 -34.85 -9.92 17.31
CA GLY A 908 -34.69 -9.76 18.77
C GLY A 908 -34.32 -8.34 19.18
N ASP A 909 -34.34 -8.09 20.48
CA ASP A 909 -33.97 -6.80 21.07
C ASP A 909 -32.45 -6.70 21.23
N PRO A 910 -31.85 -5.56 20.88
CA PRO A 910 -30.41 -5.37 21.02
C PRO A 910 -30.01 -5.30 22.50
N TRP A 911 -28.89 -5.92 22.80
CA TRP A 911 -28.22 -5.84 24.09
C TRP A 911 -26.73 -5.60 23.90
N ASP A 912 -26.14 -4.88 24.85
CA ASP A 912 -24.73 -4.53 24.84
C ASP A 912 -24.27 -4.37 26.29
N ASP A 913 -23.34 -5.22 26.72
CA ASP A 913 -22.76 -5.14 28.06
C ASP A 913 -21.67 -4.05 28.16
N GLY A 914 -21.21 -3.52 27.03
CA GLY A 914 -20.12 -2.55 26.90
C GLY A 914 -18.72 -3.19 26.94
N LYS A 915 -17.70 -2.35 26.73
CA LYS A 915 -16.28 -2.72 26.87
C LYS A 915 -15.87 -2.67 28.35
N HIS A 916 -15.30 -3.76 28.87
CA HIS A 916 -14.70 -3.83 30.21
C HIS A 916 -13.20 -4.10 30.11
N THR A 917 -12.51 -4.32 31.23
CA THR A 917 -11.09 -4.70 31.30
C THR A 917 -10.93 -6.22 31.29
N ASP A 918 -11.76 -6.97 32.02
CA ASP A 918 -11.74 -8.44 32.06
C ASP A 918 -13.16 -9.05 32.19
N VAL A 919 -13.32 -10.25 31.63
CA VAL A 919 -14.48 -11.13 31.86
C VAL A 919 -14.11 -12.12 32.96
N GLN A 920 -14.83 -12.12 34.08
CA GLN A 920 -14.54 -12.99 35.22
C GLN A 920 -15.38 -14.27 35.20
N GLN A 921 -16.68 -14.15 34.91
CA GLN A 921 -17.60 -15.29 34.85
C GLN A 921 -18.59 -15.15 33.70
N ILE A 922 -18.94 -16.29 33.07
CA ILE A 922 -20.02 -16.36 32.08
C ILE A 922 -21.03 -17.43 32.54
N PHE A 923 -22.27 -17.01 32.72
CA PHE A 923 -23.42 -17.88 32.98
C PHE A 923 -24.14 -18.14 31.66
N LEU A 924 -24.23 -19.41 31.26
CA LEU A 924 -24.95 -19.85 30.07
C LEU A 924 -26.17 -20.68 30.47
N SER A 925 -27.31 -20.40 29.82
CA SER A 925 -28.48 -21.28 29.80
C SER A 925 -28.62 -21.85 28.39
N TYR A 926 -28.62 -23.18 28.23
CA TYR A 926 -28.61 -23.83 26.91
C TYR A 926 -29.32 -25.18 26.90
N GLY A 927 -29.88 -25.53 25.74
CA GLY A 927 -30.44 -26.84 25.42
C GLY A 927 -30.02 -27.27 24.01
N VAL A 928 -30.98 -27.34 23.09
CA VAL A 928 -30.69 -27.55 21.64
C VAL A 928 -30.11 -26.27 21.00
N ILE A 929 -30.29 -25.13 21.67
CA ILE A 929 -29.80 -23.79 21.31
C ILE A 929 -29.26 -23.07 22.55
N ILE A 930 -28.73 -21.86 22.39
CA ILE A 930 -28.38 -20.99 23.53
C ILE A 930 -29.62 -20.20 23.94
N ASP A 931 -30.18 -20.54 25.10
CA ASP A 931 -31.37 -19.93 25.66
C ASP A 931 -31.06 -18.57 26.27
N GLY A 932 -29.93 -18.43 26.96
CA GLY A 932 -29.53 -17.15 27.56
C GLY A 932 -28.07 -17.07 27.99
N ILE A 933 -27.58 -15.84 28.17
CA ILE A 933 -26.23 -15.51 28.64
C ILE A 933 -26.25 -14.35 29.64
N CYS A 934 -25.38 -14.40 30.63
CA CYS A 934 -25.13 -13.32 31.58
C CYS A 934 -23.65 -13.35 31.99
N CYS A 935 -23.01 -12.20 32.12
CA CYS A 935 -21.57 -12.11 32.42
C CYS A 935 -21.32 -11.32 33.71
N VAL A 936 -20.18 -11.61 34.36
CA VAL A 936 -19.63 -10.80 35.45
C VAL A 936 -18.28 -10.26 34.99
N TYR A 937 -18.12 -8.95 35.06
CA TYR A 937 -16.94 -8.20 34.64
C TYR A 937 -16.22 -7.61 35.85
N ASP A 938 -15.25 -6.72 35.60
CA ASP A 938 -14.44 -6.06 36.63
C ASP A 938 -15.25 -5.47 37.79
N LYS A 939 -14.67 -5.55 39.00
CA LYS A 939 -15.27 -5.09 40.26
C LYS A 939 -16.60 -5.80 40.61
N GLY A 940 -16.87 -6.97 40.02
CA GLY A 940 -18.09 -7.75 40.27
C GLY A 940 -19.34 -7.21 39.58
N LYS A 941 -19.18 -6.34 38.56
CA LYS A 941 -20.31 -5.79 37.80
C LYS A 941 -20.96 -6.90 36.97
N LYS A 942 -22.17 -7.30 37.35
CA LYS A 942 -22.96 -8.31 36.65
C LYS A 942 -23.83 -7.66 35.57
N SER A 943 -23.81 -8.19 34.36
CA SER A 943 -24.70 -7.74 33.28
C SER A 943 -26.13 -8.22 33.47
N ALA A 944 -27.05 -7.65 32.69
CA ALA A 944 -28.41 -8.17 32.59
C ALA A 944 -28.40 -9.61 32.05
N HIS A 945 -29.46 -10.37 32.33
CA HIS A 945 -29.62 -11.68 31.74
C HIS A 945 -30.26 -11.51 30.35
N HIS A 946 -29.52 -11.89 29.31
CA HIS A 946 -29.98 -11.82 27.92
C HIS A 946 -30.55 -13.17 27.51
N GLY A 947 -31.75 -13.21 26.94
CA GLY A 947 -32.47 -14.45 26.65
C GLY A 947 -33.20 -15.08 27.86
N ASP A 948 -33.80 -16.25 27.67
CA ASP A 948 -34.54 -16.98 28.70
C ASP A 948 -33.61 -17.89 29.55
N ARG A 949 -34.09 -18.30 30.72
CA ARG A 949 -33.40 -19.26 31.61
C ARG A 949 -33.78 -20.72 31.30
N GLY A 950 -34.06 -21.01 30.04
CA GLY A 950 -34.45 -22.34 29.57
C GLY A 950 -33.25 -23.30 29.49
N GLY A 951 -33.51 -24.61 29.55
CA GLY A 951 -32.50 -25.65 29.37
C GLY A 951 -31.62 -25.93 30.61
N CYS A 952 -30.39 -26.39 30.36
CA CYS A 952 -29.34 -26.61 31.36
C CYS A 952 -28.54 -25.33 31.58
N SER A 953 -28.11 -25.09 32.82
CA SER A 953 -27.22 -23.95 33.14
C SER A 953 -25.78 -24.40 33.36
N TYR A 954 -24.82 -23.63 32.87
CA TYR A 954 -23.38 -23.83 33.15
C TYR A 954 -22.69 -22.50 33.41
N THR A 955 -21.74 -22.50 34.34
CA THR A 955 -20.93 -21.34 34.69
C THR A 955 -19.48 -21.58 34.27
N ILE A 956 -18.95 -20.65 33.49
CA ILE A 956 -17.52 -20.56 33.16
C ILE A 956 -16.90 -19.58 34.16
N GLU A 957 -15.91 -20.04 34.91
CA GLU A 957 -15.11 -19.20 35.82
C GLU A 957 -13.68 -19.09 35.27
N LEU A 958 -13.20 -17.85 35.13
CA LEU A 958 -11.88 -17.54 34.61
C LEU A 958 -10.96 -17.08 35.76
N ASP A 959 -9.77 -17.63 35.82
CA ASP A 959 -8.71 -17.28 36.79
C ASP A 959 -8.02 -15.95 36.40
N CYS A 960 -8.76 -14.84 36.46
CA CYS A 960 -8.25 -13.51 36.11
C CYS A 960 -7.19 -13.01 37.13
N PRO A 961 -6.12 -12.32 36.70
CA PRO A 961 -5.86 -11.85 35.33
C PRO A 961 -5.09 -12.86 34.45
N ASN A 962 -4.71 -14.02 34.99
CA ASN A 962 -3.86 -14.98 34.29
C ASN A 962 -4.61 -15.78 33.21
N GLU A 963 -5.92 -15.89 33.34
CA GLU A 963 -6.82 -16.50 32.37
C GLU A 963 -7.77 -15.46 31.79
N TYR A 964 -7.76 -15.33 30.46
CA TYR A 964 -8.61 -14.42 29.70
C TYR A 964 -9.05 -15.07 28.39
N LEU A 965 -10.21 -14.65 27.89
CA LEU A 965 -10.78 -15.20 26.66
C LEU A 965 -10.04 -14.69 25.43
N THR A 966 -9.70 -15.57 24.51
CA THR A 966 -9.01 -15.27 23.25
C THR A 966 -9.89 -15.59 22.03
N SER A 967 -10.94 -16.38 22.21
CA SER A 967 -11.81 -16.80 21.10
C SER A 967 -13.23 -17.11 21.53
N ILE A 968 -14.16 -16.84 20.61
CA ILE A 968 -15.56 -17.27 20.66
C ILE A 968 -15.89 -17.96 19.33
N SER A 969 -16.51 -19.13 19.40
CA SER A 969 -16.96 -19.89 18.22
C SER A 969 -18.26 -20.63 18.50
N GLY A 970 -18.91 -21.13 17.45
CA GLY A 970 -20.20 -21.79 17.60
C GLY A 970 -20.88 -22.07 16.28
N TYR A 971 -22.16 -22.42 16.36
CA TYR A 971 -23.03 -22.62 15.19
C TYR A 971 -24.27 -21.74 15.31
N THR A 972 -24.72 -21.20 14.19
CA THR A 972 -26.00 -20.49 14.05
C THR A 972 -26.93 -21.30 13.17
N GLY A 973 -28.24 -21.20 13.35
CA GLY A 973 -29.16 -21.91 12.49
C GLY A 973 -30.61 -21.58 12.78
N ASN A 974 -31.49 -22.03 11.88
CA ASN A 974 -32.93 -21.83 12.04
C ASN A 974 -33.47 -22.70 13.19
N PHE A 975 -34.22 -22.07 14.08
CA PHE A 975 -35.01 -22.72 15.11
C PHE A 975 -36.39 -22.06 15.17
N ARG A 976 -37.43 -22.84 14.88
CA ARG A 976 -38.84 -22.39 14.87
C ARG A 976 -39.09 -21.13 14.02
N GLY A 977 -38.39 -20.99 12.89
CA GLY A 977 -38.56 -19.88 11.94
C GLY A 977 -37.58 -18.72 12.13
N ASN A 978 -36.81 -18.68 13.22
CA ASN A 978 -35.82 -17.64 13.49
C ASN A 978 -34.40 -18.19 13.44
N THR A 979 -33.45 -17.43 12.89
CA THR A 979 -32.02 -17.75 13.00
C THR A 979 -31.52 -17.38 14.39
N VAL A 980 -30.94 -18.34 15.11
CA VAL A 980 -30.45 -18.19 16.49
C VAL A 980 -29.06 -18.79 16.66
N VAL A 981 -28.38 -18.44 17.76
CA VAL A 981 -27.13 -19.08 18.18
C VAL A 981 -27.47 -20.46 18.77
N ARG A 982 -27.02 -21.51 18.08
CA ARG A 982 -27.32 -22.91 18.42
C ARG A 982 -26.28 -23.54 19.33
N SER A 983 -25.04 -23.08 19.23
CA SER A 983 -23.99 -23.48 20.16
C SER A 983 -22.94 -22.40 20.35
N LEU A 984 -22.25 -22.46 21.48
CA LEU A 984 -21.15 -21.58 21.84
C LEU A 984 -19.98 -22.37 22.43
N THR A 985 -18.78 -21.99 22.05
CA THR A 985 -17.51 -22.46 22.60
C THR A 985 -16.64 -21.23 22.85
N PHE A 986 -16.14 -21.10 24.06
CA PHE A 986 -15.23 -20.04 24.47
C PHE A 986 -13.85 -20.64 24.68
N GLN A 987 -12.81 -20.04 24.14
CA GLN A 987 -11.44 -20.46 24.39
C GLN A 987 -10.69 -19.33 25.09
N SER A 988 -10.01 -19.68 26.17
CA SER A 988 -9.07 -18.82 26.90
C SER A 988 -7.64 -19.08 26.45
N ASN A 989 -6.71 -18.26 26.92
CA ASN A 989 -5.28 -18.52 26.81
C ASN A 989 -4.81 -19.80 27.54
N LYS A 990 -5.67 -20.45 28.35
CA LYS A 990 -5.35 -21.68 29.09
C LYS A 990 -6.13 -22.91 28.63
N LYS A 991 -7.44 -22.79 28.38
CA LYS A 991 -8.33 -23.93 28.13
C LYS A 991 -9.53 -23.56 27.26
N THR A 992 -10.27 -24.56 26.81
CA THR A 992 -11.50 -24.39 26.02
C THR A 992 -12.71 -24.78 26.85
N HIS A 993 -13.78 -24.00 26.77
CA HIS A 993 -15.06 -24.17 27.45
C HIS A 993 -16.18 -24.37 26.43
N GLY A 994 -16.85 -25.52 26.50
CA GLY A 994 -17.92 -25.91 25.56
C GLY A 994 -17.50 -27.11 24.69
N PRO A 995 -18.23 -27.39 23.59
CA PRO A 995 -19.37 -26.64 23.09
C PRO A 995 -20.60 -26.76 23.99
N PHE A 996 -21.27 -25.65 24.23
CA PHE A 996 -22.59 -25.58 24.86
C PHE A 996 -23.64 -25.48 23.76
N GLY A 997 -24.74 -26.23 23.84
CA GLY A 997 -25.75 -26.32 22.79
C GLY A 997 -25.45 -27.40 21.74
N HIS A 998 -26.10 -27.35 20.57
CA HIS A 998 -25.96 -28.37 19.53
C HIS A 998 -25.18 -27.84 18.30
N GLY A 999 -24.16 -28.59 17.87
CA GLY A 999 -23.40 -28.30 16.65
C GLY A 999 -24.19 -28.67 15.40
N GLY A 1000 -24.77 -27.69 14.72
CA GLY A 1000 -25.51 -27.87 13.47
C GLY A 1000 -26.02 -26.54 12.93
N GLY A 1001 -25.82 -26.30 11.63
CA GLY A 1001 -26.08 -25.01 10.97
C GLY A 1001 -24.81 -24.34 10.46
N THR A 1002 -24.81 -23.01 10.30
CA THR A 1002 -23.67 -22.23 9.81
C THR A 1002 -22.67 -21.98 10.95
N PRO A 1003 -21.43 -22.49 10.87
CA PRO A 1003 -20.42 -22.26 11.89
C PRO A 1003 -19.95 -20.80 11.88
N PHE A 1004 -19.54 -20.30 13.05
CA PHE A 1004 -18.82 -19.06 13.20
C PHE A 1004 -17.66 -19.25 14.18
N SER A 1005 -16.60 -18.48 13.98
CA SER A 1005 -15.47 -18.45 14.91
C SER A 1005 -14.73 -17.14 14.80
N PHE A 1006 -14.28 -16.63 15.93
CA PHE A 1006 -13.32 -15.55 16.03
C PHE A 1006 -12.24 -15.92 17.03
N THR A 1007 -10.99 -15.63 16.69
CA THR A 1007 -9.83 -15.79 17.56
C THR A 1007 -8.96 -14.55 17.40
N THR A 1008 -8.55 -13.93 18.51
CA THR A 1008 -7.57 -12.84 18.51
C THR A 1008 -6.19 -13.38 18.87
N SER A 1009 -5.16 -13.00 18.11
CA SER A 1009 -3.75 -13.34 18.35
C SER A 1009 -2.99 -12.23 19.09
N THR A 1010 -3.60 -11.06 19.25
CA THR A 1010 -2.96 -9.83 19.78
C THR A 1010 -3.73 -9.21 20.93
N GLY A 1011 -4.73 -9.90 21.51
CA GLY A 1011 -5.60 -9.33 22.53
C GLY A 1011 -6.47 -10.34 23.28
N LYS A 1012 -7.43 -9.83 24.04
CA LYS A 1012 -8.42 -10.58 24.84
C LYS A 1012 -9.85 -10.10 24.60
N LEU A 1013 -10.84 -10.96 24.81
CA LEU A 1013 -12.25 -10.59 24.77
C LEU A 1013 -12.67 -9.99 26.11
N VAL A 1014 -13.28 -8.80 26.07
CA VAL A 1014 -13.53 -7.99 27.29
C VAL A 1014 -14.98 -7.53 27.45
N GLY A 1015 -15.89 -8.00 26.61
CA GLY A 1015 -17.30 -7.60 26.63
C GLY A 1015 -18.09 -8.35 25.58
N PHE A 1016 -19.42 -8.40 25.71
CA PHE A 1016 -20.29 -9.04 24.73
C PHE A 1016 -21.48 -8.15 24.38
N TYR A 1017 -21.98 -8.29 23.16
CA TYR A 1017 -23.16 -7.59 22.66
C TYR A 1017 -23.92 -8.50 21.69
N GLY A 1018 -25.14 -8.17 21.32
CA GLY A 1018 -25.91 -8.99 20.39
C GLY A 1018 -27.38 -8.65 20.29
N LEU A 1019 -28.16 -9.60 19.80
CA LEU A 1019 -29.63 -9.55 19.81
C LEU A 1019 -30.17 -10.72 20.63
N SER A 1020 -31.19 -10.47 21.45
CA SER A 1020 -31.86 -11.52 22.23
C SER A 1020 -33.37 -11.31 22.30
N GLY A 1021 -34.10 -12.42 22.38
CA GLY A 1021 -35.54 -12.43 22.67
C GLY A 1021 -35.81 -13.52 23.69
N ARG A 1022 -36.58 -14.54 23.31
CA ARG A 1022 -36.66 -15.79 24.10
C ARG A 1022 -35.34 -16.59 24.10
N TYR A 1023 -34.47 -16.34 23.13
CA TYR A 1023 -33.19 -17.04 22.96
C TYR A 1023 -32.10 -16.04 22.57
N ILE A 1024 -30.84 -16.46 22.54
CA ILE A 1024 -29.76 -15.66 21.96
C ILE A 1024 -29.84 -15.72 20.44
N ASN A 1025 -30.29 -14.63 19.82
CA ASN A 1025 -30.44 -14.53 18.37
C ASN A 1025 -29.11 -14.27 17.68
N SER A 1026 -28.28 -13.38 18.24
CA SER A 1026 -26.91 -13.15 17.79
C SER A 1026 -25.99 -12.73 18.93
N ILE A 1027 -24.68 -12.94 18.75
CA ILE A 1027 -23.66 -12.62 19.75
C ILE A 1027 -22.36 -12.14 19.11
N GLY A 1028 -21.84 -11.02 19.59
CA GLY A 1028 -20.56 -10.42 19.28
C GLY A 1028 -19.78 -10.12 20.56
N ALA A 1029 -18.51 -9.75 20.42
CA ALA A 1029 -17.60 -9.50 21.53
C ALA A 1029 -16.76 -8.23 21.32
N TYR A 1030 -16.40 -7.57 22.41
CA TYR A 1030 -15.35 -6.55 22.42
C TYR A 1030 -13.98 -7.20 22.56
N VAL A 1031 -12.99 -6.68 21.84
CA VAL A 1031 -11.60 -7.10 21.85
C VAL A 1031 -10.76 -5.97 22.44
N ASP A 1032 -9.85 -6.28 23.34
CA ASP A 1032 -8.83 -5.36 23.83
C ASP A 1032 -7.47 -5.91 23.43
N HIS A 1033 -6.70 -5.16 22.64
CA HIS A 1033 -5.35 -5.58 22.23
C HIS A 1033 -4.36 -5.31 23.36
N PHE A 1034 -3.36 -6.17 23.49
CA PHE A 1034 -2.29 -6.05 24.48
C PHE A 1034 -1.34 -4.89 24.18
#